data_AF-A0A2J7ZIZ2-F1
#
_entry.id   AF-A0A2J7ZIZ2-F1
#
_cell.length_a   1.000
_cell.length_b   1.000
_cell.length_c   1.000
_cell.angle_alpha   90.00
_cell.angle_beta   90.00
_cell.angle_gamma   90.00
#
_symmetry.space_group_name_H-M   'P 1'
#
loop_
_entity.id
_entity.type
_entity.pdbx_description
1 polymer ?
#
loop_
_entity_poly.entity_id
_entity_poly.type
_entity_poly.pdbx_seq_one_letter_code
_entity_poly.pdbx_strand_id
1 'polypeptide(L)'
;MSFGTSWNKVTALNQRHDSAPFLLASFDIECNSSHGDFPTPKKDYSKLAMELKAAFVSLNANTSEYAVKGFLRRCLEHAFVGGGCGDIQGISRVHLRDPAAKLPAKLPLIIDDLYAGLVGKKSVPADPLKVLNAALPRVEGDAIIQIGVTFGIYGGPLVSTKDARHIFVLGGCTEVPGATVHVCSSERDLIVKWAAFVGAMDPDLLMGYNIIGFDMEYIKERAEELSCKTDLLRLTSRLRYVASLYREINLSSSALGDNFLRIIEMPGRVIMDLMKVVQRDHKLDSYKLDAVAEHFTGNKKNDVSPADIFRLQRGSDADRSIIAAYCVQDCELVLQLAWRLCLMANNIGMANVCTVPLSYIFMRGQGVKIFSLVAKQCKLDNFVVPTAARFSADVEDDGYEGAIVLEPQAGIYLEPVSVLDYASLYPSSMISENLSHDSIVMDPQYGSVPGVTYVDIAYDIYEGTGSSKVKVNTRTCRFAQGADGGKAVIPRILQDLIAQRKATRKMADHKRVTFGGGRIVVGPLSGSRITDAATGEVLDVTTADATSIEDAYTDFHKAVLDGLQAAYKVTANSLYGALGARSNPLYLKDLAACTTATGRSLILQAKAFVQKEFGARVIYGDSVAGYTPVLLRRGGTAVVYETIERMVGTGRWTPCLSEPGREGKDACELHGVEAWTEAGWTPVHRVIRHALAKGKAMVRVMTSMGVVDVTDDHSLLRPDGEPVTPRSLGVDDRLLHAPHPAWTSAGTTNISVQEACIMGMFMGCRCNLDETAKGFIYSYAMRTIQAYAELCADAYPNLGWQISGPDADGLYILSPNAPPFAEGPLGDLLDRFSSRLISCGSFVVPTVILASSSFRVKRAFLDGLQTSNPSYTAHSQLTAATLFALLDSLDLHGRVSVTRAGYQFTEQGILHEASTSAQVAALDYSAIEYVYDLTTGNNHFAAGIGKLIVHNTDSIFCIFKNEDQGAKLQGKAALRKSIQTGIAASAAFKVHLKPPHDLEYEKTFYPFIILSKKRYVGNLYEHDVDSFKQKSMGIVLKRRDNANIVKLIYGGIIDIILNRQDVPASVAFLRAQLTSLVDGASPLHDLVITKSLRANYKDPEKIAHQVLAKRMGDRDAGSRPQTNERIPFVYIVNTTKGVLQGDRIEHPSYVKDNGLQVDYRFYIEHQIMKPVIQLYAIVLEQLAGYNKPANYWVAKEKELRKTYGGDVAKAREKVAALREQEAQKLLFDRVLIDLDTENKGQNKITKFFARTSQT
;
A
#
# COMPACT_ATOMS: atom_id res chain seq x y z
N MET A 1 7.92 -51.70 -22.71
CA MET A 1 6.45 -51.55 -22.60
C MET A 1 6.18 -50.23 -21.88
N SER A 2 5.24 -49.41 -22.34
CA SER A 2 4.80 -48.22 -21.60
C SER A 2 3.64 -48.60 -20.68
N PHE A 3 3.78 -48.35 -19.37
CA PHE A 3 2.70 -48.53 -18.40
C PHE A 3 1.69 -47.37 -18.50
N GLY A 4 0.95 -47.34 -19.60
CA GLY A 4 -0.08 -46.33 -19.86
C GLY A 4 -1.39 -46.62 -19.13
N THR A 5 -1.50 -46.21 -17.87
CA THR A 5 -2.79 -46.17 -17.18
C THR A 5 -3.67 -45.10 -17.83
N SER A 6 -4.79 -45.53 -18.40
CA SER A 6 -5.83 -44.61 -18.89
C SER A 6 -6.44 -43.89 -17.69
N TRP A 7 -6.43 -42.55 -17.68
CA TRP A 7 -6.83 -41.74 -16.50
C TRP A 7 -8.26 -42.02 -16.02
N ASN A 8 -9.16 -42.35 -16.96
CA ASN A 8 -10.54 -42.77 -16.72
C ASN A 8 -10.68 -44.20 -16.16
N LYS A 9 -9.58 -44.90 -15.86
CA LYS A 9 -9.53 -46.13 -15.06
C LYS A 9 -8.97 -45.91 -13.64
N VAL A 10 -8.62 -44.66 -13.28
CA VAL A 10 -8.20 -44.32 -11.91
C VAL A 10 -9.44 -44.10 -11.07
N THR A 11 -9.82 -45.11 -10.27
CA THR A 11 -10.83 -44.96 -9.22
C THR A 11 -10.21 -44.33 -7.97
N ALA A 12 -10.91 -43.38 -7.36
CA ALA A 12 -10.55 -42.91 -6.03
C ALA A 12 -10.85 -44.03 -5.02
N LEU A 13 -9.89 -44.34 -4.15
CA LEU A 13 -10.16 -45.14 -2.97
C LEU A 13 -11.02 -44.32 -2.00
N ASN A 14 -11.95 -44.98 -1.30
CA ASN A 14 -12.85 -44.32 -0.34
C ASN A 14 -12.06 -43.49 0.68
N GLN A 15 -12.65 -42.35 1.08
CA GLN A 15 -11.99 -41.23 1.75
C GLN A 15 -11.01 -41.64 2.87
N ARG A 16 -9.73 -41.71 2.52
CA ARG A 16 -8.63 -41.51 3.47
C ARG A 16 -8.46 -40.00 3.66
N HIS A 17 -8.36 -39.57 4.91
CA HIS A 17 -8.01 -38.18 5.24
C HIS A 17 -6.49 -37.95 5.25
N ASP A 18 -5.71 -39.04 5.17
CA ASP A 18 -4.27 -39.08 5.03
C ASP A 18 -3.82 -38.46 3.69
N SER A 19 -2.92 -37.48 3.75
CA SER A 19 -2.26 -36.93 2.55
C SER A 19 -1.27 -37.94 1.98
N ALA A 20 -1.22 -38.08 0.66
CA ALA A 20 -0.14 -38.82 0.01
C ALA A 20 1.24 -38.26 0.43
N PRO A 21 2.23 -39.11 0.75
CA PRO A 21 3.56 -38.64 1.14
C PRO A 21 4.26 -37.99 -0.06
N PHE A 22 4.74 -36.76 0.11
CA PHE A 22 5.50 -36.02 -0.91
C PHE A 22 6.99 -36.03 -0.58
N LEU A 23 7.84 -36.30 -1.57
CA LEU A 23 9.29 -36.15 -1.41
C LEU A 23 9.68 -34.68 -1.66
N LEU A 24 9.97 -33.96 -0.59
CA LEU A 24 10.55 -32.62 -0.63
C LEU A 24 12.07 -32.73 -0.61
N ALA A 25 12.74 -31.88 -1.39
CA ALA A 25 14.18 -31.64 -1.33
C ALA A 25 14.43 -30.14 -1.15
N SER A 26 15.16 -29.74 -0.11
CA SER A 26 15.77 -28.41 -0.05
C SER A 26 17.18 -28.46 -0.61
N PHE A 27 17.57 -27.47 -1.42
CA PHE A 27 18.96 -27.29 -1.88
C PHE A 27 19.41 -25.85 -1.65
N ASP A 28 20.74 -25.66 -1.68
CA ASP A 28 21.46 -24.41 -1.42
C ASP A 28 22.86 -24.52 -2.09
N ILE A 29 23.43 -23.41 -2.57
CA ILE A 29 24.75 -23.41 -3.23
C ILE A 29 25.77 -22.49 -2.53
N GLU A 30 26.98 -23.01 -2.34
CA GLU A 30 28.12 -22.25 -1.84
C GLU A 30 29.09 -21.89 -2.95
N CYS A 31 29.56 -20.65 -2.94
CA CYS A 31 30.43 -20.10 -3.97
C CYS A 31 31.69 -19.47 -3.36
N ASN A 32 32.79 -19.53 -4.09
CA ASN A 32 34.04 -18.84 -3.71
C ASN A 32 33.95 -17.33 -4.00
N SER A 33 34.98 -16.57 -3.60
CA SER A 33 35.33 -15.31 -4.25
C SER A 33 36.83 -15.21 -4.47
N SER A 34 37.18 -14.90 -5.71
CA SER A 34 38.52 -14.49 -6.17
C SER A 34 39.01 -13.20 -5.51
N HIS A 35 38.10 -12.29 -5.14
CA HIS A 35 38.43 -10.91 -4.76
C HIS A 35 37.99 -10.54 -3.34
N GLY A 36 37.36 -11.45 -2.59
CA GLY A 36 36.78 -11.21 -1.26
C GLY A 36 35.45 -10.44 -1.27
N ASP A 37 34.96 -10.08 -2.45
CA ASP A 37 33.63 -9.51 -2.72
C ASP A 37 32.57 -10.60 -2.89
N PHE A 38 31.33 -10.21 -3.20
CA PHE A 38 30.26 -11.16 -3.53
C PHE A 38 30.66 -12.12 -4.66
N PRO A 39 30.36 -13.42 -4.53
CA PRO A 39 30.47 -14.35 -5.65
C PRO A 39 29.69 -13.83 -6.85
N THR A 40 30.35 -13.74 -8.00
CA THR A 40 29.76 -13.26 -9.24
C THR A 40 30.01 -14.31 -10.33
N PRO A 41 28.95 -14.89 -10.94
CA PRO A 41 29.10 -16.12 -11.72
C PRO A 41 29.83 -15.90 -13.05
N LYS A 42 29.82 -14.67 -13.56
CA LYS A 42 30.57 -14.20 -14.73
C LYS A 42 31.18 -12.84 -14.39
N LYS A 43 32.47 -12.79 -14.04
CA LYS A 43 33.13 -11.53 -13.65
C LYS A 43 33.56 -10.69 -14.84
N ASP A 44 33.65 -9.38 -14.59
CA ASP A 44 34.15 -8.37 -15.52
C ASP A 44 35.11 -7.41 -14.80
N TYR A 45 35.54 -6.33 -15.45
CA TYR A 45 36.50 -5.39 -14.89
C TYR A 45 35.91 -4.35 -13.90
N SER A 46 34.68 -4.51 -13.41
CA SER A 46 34.01 -3.54 -12.52
C SER A 46 34.81 -3.19 -11.27
N LYS A 47 35.42 -4.20 -10.61
CA LYS A 47 36.24 -3.97 -9.41
C LYS A 47 37.48 -3.13 -9.74
N LEU A 48 38.25 -3.54 -10.76
CA LEU A 48 39.44 -2.81 -11.22
C LEU A 48 39.10 -1.39 -11.70
N ALA A 49 37.96 -1.18 -12.35
CA ALA A 49 37.50 0.15 -12.76
C ALA A 49 37.24 1.08 -11.56
N MET A 50 36.64 0.56 -10.47
CA MET A 50 36.44 1.32 -9.23
C MET A 50 37.75 1.58 -8.50
N GLU A 51 38.63 0.57 -8.40
CA GLU A 51 39.95 0.69 -7.76
C GLU A 51 40.84 1.71 -8.49
N LEU A 52 40.94 1.66 -9.82
CA LEU A 52 41.64 2.66 -10.63
C LEU A 52 41.06 4.06 -10.45
N LYS A 53 39.73 4.19 -10.31
CA LYS A 53 39.07 5.48 -10.07
C LYS A 53 39.35 6.02 -8.68
N ALA A 54 39.32 5.18 -7.64
CA ALA A 54 39.68 5.57 -6.27
C ALA A 54 41.16 5.98 -6.18
N ALA A 55 42.05 5.20 -6.80
CA ALA A 55 43.48 5.49 -6.89
C ALA A 55 43.80 6.74 -7.73
N PHE A 56 42.97 7.08 -8.73
CA PHE A 56 43.08 8.35 -9.45
C PHE A 56 42.63 9.55 -8.59
N VAL A 57 41.55 9.41 -7.82
CA VAL A 57 41.03 10.47 -6.92
C VAL A 57 41.99 10.77 -5.75
N SER A 58 42.85 9.83 -5.36
CA SER A 58 43.88 10.08 -4.33
C SER A 58 45.16 10.76 -4.85
N LEU A 59 45.28 10.99 -6.17
CA LEU A 59 46.41 11.75 -6.74
C LEU A 59 46.24 13.26 -6.51
N ASN A 60 47.36 13.94 -6.30
CA ASN A 60 47.37 15.40 -6.18
C ASN A 60 46.95 16.05 -7.52
N ALA A 61 46.09 17.07 -7.48
CA ALA A 61 45.61 17.80 -8.66
C ALA A 61 46.73 18.39 -9.55
N ASN A 62 47.93 18.62 -8.99
CA ASN A 62 49.10 19.10 -9.72
C ASN A 62 49.93 17.99 -10.41
N THR A 63 49.44 16.74 -10.44
CA THR A 63 50.15 15.61 -11.08
C THR A 63 50.07 15.70 -12.61
N SER A 64 51.20 15.61 -13.31
CA SER A 64 51.24 15.76 -14.78
C SER A 64 50.60 14.57 -15.51
N GLU A 65 50.04 14.81 -16.72
CA GLU A 65 49.40 13.78 -17.56
C GLU A 65 50.33 12.56 -17.79
N TYR A 66 51.62 12.79 -17.99
CA TYR A 66 52.63 11.73 -18.12
C TYR A 66 52.77 10.90 -16.83
N ALA A 67 52.79 11.53 -15.66
CA ALA A 67 52.89 10.84 -14.37
C ALA A 67 51.60 10.05 -14.04
N VAL A 68 50.41 10.60 -14.35
CA VAL A 68 49.14 9.89 -14.18
C VAL A 68 49.06 8.65 -15.10
N LYS A 69 49.37 8.79 -16.39
CA LYS A 69 49.40 7.65 -17.32
C LYS A 69 50.46 6.62 -16.92
N GLY A 70 51.63 7.07 -16.47
CA GLY A 70 52.67 6.20 -15.92
C GLY A 70 52.24 5.47 -14.64
N PHE A 71 51.36 6.05 -13.82
CA PHE A 71 50.76 5.40 -12.64
C PHE A 71 49.70 4.37 -13.04
N LEU A 72 48.72 4.76 -13.87
CA LEU A 72 47.69 3.85 -14.40
C LEU A 72 48.32 2.62 -15.08
N ARG A 73 49.42 2.80 -15.82
CA ARG A 73 50.23 1.72 -16.37
C ARG A 73 50.70 0.73 -15.30
N ARG A 74 51.32 1.21 -14.21
CA ARG A 74 51.79 0.36 -13.11
C ARG A 74 50.65 -0.35 -12.40
N CYS A 75 49.47 0.27 -12.27
CA CYS A 75 48.29 -0.38 -11.70
C CYS A 75 47.82 -1.56 -12.58
N LEU A 76 47.77 -1.40 -13.91
CA LEU A 76 47.45 -2.50 -14.82
C LEU A 76 48.53 -3.59 -14.83
N GLU A 77 49.82 -3.22 -14.84
CA GLU A 77 50.93 -4.19 -14.80
C GLU A 77 50.97 -4.94 -13.46
N HIS A 78 50.66 -4.29 -12.34
CA HIS A 78 50.52 -4.92 -11.02
C HIS A 78 49.35 -5.91 -10.99
N ALA A 79 48.17 -5.49 -11.48
CA ALA A 79 46.95 -6.31 -11.48
C ALA A 79 47.07 -7.60 -12.32
N PHE A 80 47.95 -7.64 -13.33
CA PHE A 80 48.08 -8.76 -14.28
C PHE A 80 49.38 -9.56 -14.17
N VAL A 81 50.52 -8.95 -13.85
CA VAL A 81 51.86 -9.54 -14.12
C VAL A 81 52.57 -10.03 -12.86
N GLY A 82 52.17 -9.58 -11.66
CA GLY A 82 52.48 -10.26 -10.41
C GLY A 82 53.97 -10.49 -10.07
N GLY A 83 54.86 -9.53 -10.33
CA GLY A 83 56.28 -9.68 -9.93
C GLY A 83 57.27 -8.56 -10.29
N GLY A 84 56.92 -7.59 -11.14
CA GLY A 84 57.84 -6.54 -11.59
C GLY A 84 57.76 -5.18 -10.87
N CYS A 85 56.67 -4.93 -10.15
CA CYS A 85 56.43 -3.71 -9.36
C CYS A 85 55.91 -4.14 -7.99
N GLY A 86 56.38 -3.49 -6.91
CA GLY A 86 55.91 -3.76 -5.55
C GLY A 86 54.42 -3.50 -5.38
N ASP A 87 53.82 -4.09 -4.34
CA ASP A 87 52.37 -4.13 -4.17
C ASP A 87 51.75 -2.72 -4.10
N ILE A 88 50.75 -2.46 -4.97
CA ILE A 88 50.08 -1.17 -5.06
C ILE A 88 48.83 -1.22 -4.19
N GLN A 89 48.90 -0.60 -3.02
CA GLN A 89 47.79 -0.56 -2.07
C GLN A 89 46.50 -0.02 -2.73
N GLY A 90 45.44 -0.83 -2.71
CA GLY A 90 44.14 -0.49 -3.27
C GLY A 90 43.87 -0.97 -4.70
N ILE A 91 44.79 -1.74 -5.32
CA ILE A 91 44.56 -2.43 -6.61
C ILE A 91 44.54 -3.95 -6.38
N SER A 92 43.47 -4.63 -6.80
CA SER A 92 43.37 -6.09 -6.75
C SER A 92 44.12 -6.75 -7.91
N ARG A 93 44.57 -8.00 -7.70
CA ARG A 93 45.01 -8.88 -8.79
C ARG A 93 43.81 -9.40 -9.56
N VAL A 94 43.87 -9.39 -10.89
CA VAL A 94 42.83 -9.94 -11.77
C VAL A 94 43.11 -11.41 -12.04
N HIS A 95 42.10 -12.25 -11.82
CA HIS A 95 42.13 -13.66 -12.18
C HIS A 95 41.55 -13.84 -13.59
N LEU A 96 42.38 -14.26 -14.55
CA LEU A 96 41.98 -14.44 -15.94
C LEU A 96 41.52 -15.88 -16.21
N ARG A 97 40.42 -16.01 -16.97
CA ARG A 97 39.84 -17.29 -17.38
C ARG A 97 40.82 -18.15 -18.21
N ASP A 98 41.76 -17.49 -18.90
CA ASP A 98 42.95 -18.13 -19.47
C ASP A 98 44.18 -17.55 -18.74
N PRO A 99 44.80 -18.30 -17.80
CA PRO A 99 46.01 -17.86 -17.11
C PRO A 99 47.23 -17.64 -18.01
N ALA A 100 47.21 -18.10 -19.28
CA ALA A 100 48.26 -17.84 -20.25
C ALA A 100 48.00 -16.56 -21.10
N ALA A 101 46.82 -15.94 -20.97
CA ALA A 101 46.47 -14.74 -21.72
C ALA A 101 47.31 -13.53 -21.28
N LYS A 102 47.96 -12.88 -22.24
CA LYS A 102 48.85 -11.73 -22.01
C LYS A 102 48.11 -10.41 -22.19
N LEU A 103 48.60 -9.37 -21.52
CA LEU A 103 48.17 -7.99 -21.81
C LEU A 103 48.37 -7.65 -23.30
N PRO A 104 47.43 -6.94 -23.93
CA PRO A 104 47.49 -6.64 -25.36
C PRO A 104 48.63 -5.68 -25.69
N ALA A 105 49.28 -5.88 -26.83
CA ALA A 105 50.39 -5.04 -27.30
C ALA A 105 50.04 -3.54 -27.48
N LYS A 106 48.74 -3.19 -27.51
CA LYS A 106 48.22 -1.82 -27.57
C LYS A 106 48.03 -1.15 -26.19
N LEU A 107 48.59 -1.71 -25.10
CA LEU A 107 48.45 -1.19 -23.74
C LEU A 107 48.60 0.35 -23.59
N PRO A 108 49.52 1.07 -24.29
CA PRO A 108 49.58 2.53 -24.22
C PRO A 108 48.27 3.24 -24.61
N LEU A 109 47.59 2.77 -25.65
CA LEU A 109 46.31 3.35 -26.10
C LEU A 109 45.19 3.12 -25.07
N ILE A 110 45.20 1.96 -24.41
CA ILE A 110 44.25 1.65 -23.32
C ILE A 110 44.48 2.62 -22.15
N ILE A 111 45.73 2.96 -21.84
CA ILE A 111 46.08 3.94 -20.80
C ILE A 111 45.65 5.36 -21.20
N ASP A 112 45.78 5.73 -22.48
CA ASP A 112 45.28 7.01 -23.01
C ASP A 112 43.74 7.11 -22.90
N ASP A 113 43.00 6.07 -23.29
CA ASP A 113 41.54 6.01 -23.21
C ASP A 113 41.04 6.01 -21.75
N LEU A 114 41.68 5.22 -20.87
CA LEU A 114 41.38 5.20 -19.43
C LEU A 114 41.58 6.58 -18.79
N TYR A 115 42.70 7.24 -19.11
CA TYR A 115 42.98 8.58 -18.62
C TYR A 115 41.95 9.61 -19.16
N ALA A 116 41.59 9.53 -20.44
CA ALA A 116 40.57 10.40 -21.03
C ALA A 116 39.19 10.20 -20.37
N GLY A 117 38.82 8.96 -20.04
CA GLY A 117 37.61 8.63 -19.28
C GLY A 117 37.64 9.15 -17.84
N LEU A 118 38.73 8.92 -17.10
CA LEU A 118 38.90 9.39 -15.72
C LEU A 118 38.91 10.92 -15.58
N VAL A 119 39.45 11.63 -16.58
CA VAL A 119 39.45 13.10 -16.65
C VAL A 119 38.14 13.67 -17.25
N GLY A 120 37.26 12.82 -17.80
CA GLY A 120 35.96 13.24 -18.35
C GLY A 120 36.04 13.98 -19.69
N LYS A 121 37.04 13.70 -20.54
CA LYS A 121 37.17 14.32 -21.87
C LYS A 121 36.04 13.83 -22.80
N LYS A 122 35.18 14.75 -23.27
CA LYS A 122 33.92 14.47 -24.00
C LYS A 122 34.02 13.66 -25.32
N SER A 123 35.22 13.38 -25.83
CA SER A 123 35.45 12.80 -27.16
C SER A 123 35.87 11.31 -27.16
N VAL A 124 35.85 10.66 -26.01
CA VAL A 124 36.25 9.25 -25.79
C VAL A 124 35.14 8.55 -24.98
N PRO A 125 34.91 7.23 -25.09
CA PRO A 125 34.01 6.51 -24.18
C PRO A 125 34.36 6.78 -22.71
N ALA A 126 33.55 7.62 -22.05
CA ALA A 126 33.84 8.24 -20.75
C ALA A 126 33.68 7.31 -19.53
N ASP A 127 33.84 6.01 -19.72
CA ASP A 127 33.54 4.95 -18.76
C ASP A 127 34.69 3.93 -18.73
N PRO A 128 35.57 3.98 -17.71
CA PRO A 128 36.71 3.08 -17.60
C PRO A 128 36.33 1.59 -17.67
N LEU A 129 35.15 1.19 -17.20
CA LEU A 129 34.69 -0.20 -17.27
C LEU A 129 34.55 -0.67 -18.72
N LYS A 130 34.00 0.17 -19.60
CA LYS A 130 33.84 -0.14 -21.03
C LYS A 130 35.18 -0.23 -21.74
N VAL A 131 36.15 0.61 -21.37
CA VAL A 131 37.52 0.55 -21.91
C VAL A 131 38.20 -0.76 -21.52
N LEU A 132 38.13 -1.17 -20.25
CA LEU A 132 38.72 -2.43 -19.79
C LEU A 132 38.02 -3.66 -20.42
N ASN A 133 36.69 -3.73 -20.34
CA ASN A 133 35.89 -4.84 -20.89
C ASN A 133 36.01 -5.01 -22.41
N ALA A 134 36.32 -3.94 -23.16
CA ALA A 134 36.51 -4.01 -24.62
C ALA A 134 37.94 -4.39 -25.04
N ALA A 135 38.95 -4.15 -24.19
CA ALA A 135 40.36 -4.23 -24.59
C ALA A 135 41.17 -5.35 -23.92
N LEU A 136 40.70 -5.93 -22.81
CA LEU A 136 41.45 -6.89 -22.00
C LEU A 136 40.86 -8.32 -22.09
N PRO A 137 41.63 -9.38 -21.75
CA PRO A 137 41.13 -10.76 -21.74
C PRO A 137 39.97 -10.98 -20.75
N ARG A 138 39.24 -12.09 -20.87
CA ARG A 138 38.12 -12.38 -19.96
C ARG A 138 38.60 -12.74 -18.55
N VAL A 139 37.99 -12.10 -17.56
CA VAL A 139 38.10 -12.44 -16.13
C VAL A 139 37.44 -13.80 -15.88
N GLU A 140 37.93 -14.55 -14.89
CA GLU A 140 37.32 -15.79 -14.40
C GLU A 140 36.14 -15.46 -13.45
N GLY A 141 34.95 -16.02 -13.71
CA GLY A 141 33.82 -15.92 -12.79
C GLY A 141 33.99 -16.83 -11.57
N ASP A 142 33.40 -16.46 -10.42
CA ASP A 142 33.64 -17.20 -9.19
C ASP A 142 32.90 -18.56 -9.17
N ALA A 143 33.67 -19.62 -8.93
CA ALA A 143 33.18 -20.99 -8.95
C ALA A 143 32.18 -21.31 -7.82
N ILE A 144 31.17 -22.12 -8.14
CA ILE A 144 30.44 -22.92 -7.16
C ILE A 144 31.41 -23.95 -6.58
N ILE A 145 31.47 -23.99 -5.25
CA ILE A 145 32.39 -24.85 -4.50
C ILE A 145 31.66 -25.98 -3.81
N GLN A 146 30.42 -25.78 -3.36
CA GLN A 146 29.60 -26.83 -2.79
C GLN A 146 28.12 -26.66 -3.17
N ILE A 147 27.36 -27.76 -3.21
CA ILE A 147 25.90 -27.73 -3.32
C ILE A 147 25.31 -28.72 -2.31
N GLY A 148 24.53 -28.20 -1.36
CA GLY A 148 23.79 -28.99 -0.39
C GLY A 148 22.48 -29.49 -0.99
N VAL A 149 22.03 -30.69 -0.58
CA VAL A 149 20.65 -31.12 -0.77
C VAL A 149 20.20 -32.00 0.39
N THR A 150 19.08 -31.65 1.01
CA THR A 150 18.45 -32.42 2.09
C THR A 150 17.02 -32.78 1.74
N PHE A 151 16.64 -34.04 1.97
CA PHE A 151 15.33 -34.59 1.67
C PHE A 151 14.44 -34.72 2.92
N GLY A 152 13.13 -34.68 2.72
CA GLY A 152 12.13 -34.96 3.75
C GLY A 152 10.82 -35.45 3.15
N ILE A 153 10.21 -36.47 3.76
CA ILE A 153 8.93 -37.04 3.31
C ILE A 153 7.81 -36.32 4.06
N TYR A 154 7.12 -35.38 3.40
CA TYR A 154 6.02 -34.64 4.02
C TYR A 154 4.76 -35.50 4.08
N GLY A 155 4.20 -35.64 5.29
CA GLY A 155 3.08 -36.53 5.61
C GLY A 155 3.12 -37.07 7.04
N GLY A 156 4.28 -36.96 7.71
CA GLY A 156 4.45 -37.18 9.14
C GLY A 156 5.46 -36.19 9.74
N PRO A 157 5.97 -36.43 10.97
CA PRO A 157 7.07 -35.67 11.55
C PRO A 157 8.31 -35.64 10.64
N LEU A 158 9.09 -34.56 10.69
CA LEU A 158 10.36 -34.47 9.96
C LEU A 158 11.39 -35.40 10.62
N VAL A 159 11.70 -36.53 10.00
CA VAL A 159 12.70 -37.49 10.48
C VAL A 159 14.04 -37.19 9.79
N SER A 160 15.00 -36.68 10.55
CA SER A 160 16.35 -36.36 10.05
C SER A 160 17.27 -37.59 10.12
N THR A 161 17.47 -38.27 8.99
CA THR A 161 18.38 -39.43 8.87
C THR A 161 19.73 -39.04 8.24
N LYS A 162 20.72 -39.94 8.26
CA LYS A 162 21.99 -39.71 7.54
C LYS A 162 21.81 -39.77 6.02
N ASP A 163 20.93 -40.67 5.57
CA ASP A 163 20.63 -40.92 4.16
C ASP A 163 19.73 -39.86 3.52
N ALA A 164 19.27 -38.87 4.29
CA ALA A 164 18.49 -37.73 3.81
C ALA A 164 19.34 -36.49 3.51
N ARG A 165 20.60 -36.40 4.00
CA ARG A 165 21.47 -35.23 3.86
C ARG A 165 22.65 -35.53 2.94
N HIS A 166 22.81 -34.74 1.88
CA HIS A 166 23.91 -34.87 0.93
C HIS A 166 24.58 -33.52 0.66
N ILE A 167 25.89 -33.56 0.40
CA ILE A 167 26.68 -32.38 0.05
C ILE A 167 27.64 -32.75 -1.09
N PHE A 168 27.61 -31.99 -2.18
CA PHE A 168 28.54 -32.10 -3.30
C PHE A 168 29.67 -31.09 -3.08
N VAL A 169 30.93 -31.51 -3.10
CA VAL A 169 32.08 -30.66 -2.72
C VAL A 169 33.16 -30.66 -3.80
N LEU A 170 33.65 -29.47 -4.16
CA LEU A 170 34.78 -29.25 -5.07
C LEU A 170 36.11 -29.40 -4.31
N GLY A 171 36.87 -30.44 -4.67
CA GLY A 171 38.05 -30.87 -3.92
C GLY A 171 37.73 -31.89 -2.82
N GLY A 172 38.73 -32.25 -2.02
CA GLY A 172 38.57 -33.20 -0.92
C GLY A 172 37.78 -32.62 0.26
N CYS A 173 37.22 -33.49 1.09
CA CYS A 173 36.44 -33.11 2.28
C CYS A 173 36.46 -34.28 3.28
N THR A 174 36.64 -33.99 4.57
CA THR A 174 36.45 -35.00 5.63
C THR A 174 34.97 -35.34 5.83
N GLU A 175 34.67 -36.40 6.58
CA GLU A 175 33.28 -36.79 6.85
C GLU A 175 32.51 -35.67 7.58
N VAL A 176 31.31 -35.37 7.08
CA VAL A 176 30.37 -34.41 7.68
C VAL A 176 29.39 -35.20 8.56
N PRO A 177 29.31 -34.94 9.87
CA PRO A 177 28.45 -35.70 10.78
C PRO A 177 26.97 -35.70 10.32
N GLY A 178 26.43 -36.90 10.09
CA GLY A 178 25.03 -37.06 9.69
C GLY A 178 24.70 -36.72 8.24
N ALA A 179 25.70 -36.53 7.35
CA ALA A 179 25.50 -36.33 5.91
C ALA A 179 26.37 -37.25 5.05
N THR A 180 26.04 -37.33 3.76
CA THR A 180 26.79 -38.08 2.73
C THR A 180 27.56 -37.10 1.84
N VAL A 181 28.88 -37.24 1.77
CA VAL A 181 29.78 -36.34 1.03
C VAL A 181 30.09 -36.89 -0.36
N HIS A 182 29.81 -36.12 -1.41
CA HIS A 182 30.07 -36.45 -2.81
C HIS A 182 31.22 -35.59 -3.36
N VAL A 183 32.43 -36.15 -3.38
CA VAL A 183 33.63 -35.45 -3.88
C VAL A 183 33.57 -35.26 -5.41
N CYS A 184 33.87 -34.04 -5.85
CA CYS A 184 33.80 -33.60 -7.24
C CYS A 184 35.16 -33.07 -7.72
N SER A 185 35.56 -33.55 -8.91
CA SER A 185 36.87 -33.33 -9.54
C SER A 185 37.03 -31.96 -10.23
N SER A 186 35.90 -31.32 -10.53
CA SER A 186 35.82 -29.99 -11.15
C SER A 186 34.44 -29.39 -10.90
N GLU A 187 34.29 -28.07 -11.07
CA GLU A 187 32.97 -27.41 -10.96
C GLU A 187 31.95 -27.97 -11.97
N ARG A 188 32.41 -28.39 -13.16
CA ARG A 188 31.55 -29.08 -14.14
C ARG A 188 31.05 -30.42 -13.61
N ASP A 189 31.96 -31.23 -13.07
CA ASP A 189 31.63 -32.53 -12.45
C ASP A 189 30.66 -32.34 -11.28
N LEU A 190 30.84 -31.30 -10.48
CA LEU A 190 29.96 -30.93 -9.37
C LEU A 190 28.52 -30.62 -9.84
N ILE A 191 28.35 -29.67 -10.77
CA ILE A 191 27.03 -29.28 -11.30
C ILE A 191 26.34 -30.48 -11.98
N VAL A 192 27.08 -31.28 -12.75
CA VAL A 192 26.52 -32.43 -13.48
C VAL A 192 26.15 -33.58 -12.54
N LYS A 193 26.97 -33.89 -11.52
CA LYS A 193 26.65 -34.89 -10.49
C LYS A 193 25.42 -34.50 -9.70
N TRP A 194 25.33 -33.26 -9.22
CA TRP A 194 24.14 -32.77 -8.50
C TRP A 194 22.89 -32.85 -9.37
N ALA A 195 22.95 -32.39 -10.62
CA ALA A 195 21.82 -32.42 -11.54
C ALA A 195 21.35 -33.86 -11.84
N ALA A 196 22.29 -34.80 -12.04
CA ALA A 196 21.98 -36.23 -12.21
C ALA A 196 21.38 -36.85 -10.94
N PHE A 197 21.88 -36.45 -9.76
CA PHE A 197 21.41 -36.95 -8.48
C PHE A 197 20.00 -36.46 -8.14
N VAL A 198 19.68 -35.18 -8.38
CA VAL A 198 18.30 -34.67 -8.28
C VAL A 198 17.38 -35.36 -9.30
N GLY A 199 17.89 -35.66 -10.50
CA GLY A 199 17.18 -36.48 -11.49
C GLY A 199 16.87 -37.92 -11.03
N ALA A 200 17.78 -38.53 -10.26
CA ALA A 200 17.69 -39.93 -9.82
C ALA A 200 16.94 -40.12 -8.48
N MET A 201 17.11 -39.22 -7.51
CA MET A 201 16.35 -39.18 -6.26
C MET A 201 14.89 -38.75 -6.47
N ASP A 202 14.64 -38.10 -7.60
CA ASP A 202 13.33 -37.76 -8.14
C ASP A 202 12.33 -37.04 -7.17
N PRO A 203 12.72 -35.93 -6.51
CA PRO A 203 11.83 -35.21 -5.60
C PRO A 203 10.64 -34.57 -6.33
N ASP A 204 9.48 -34.58 -5.67
CA ASP A 204 8.25 -33.95 -6.15
C ASP A 204 8.30 -32.42 -6.01
N LEU A 205 8.91 -31.97 -4.92
CA LEU A 205 9.18 -30.56 -4.66
C LEU A 205 10.68 -30.32 -4.51
N LEU A 206 11.18 -29.33 -5.25
CA LEU A 206 12.50 -28.76 -5.04
C LEU A 206 12.33 -27.35 -4.45
N MET A 207 12.94 -27.12 -3.29
CA MET A 207 12.85 -25.86 -2.55
C MET A 207 14.21 -25.41 -2.03
N GLY A 208 14.22 -24.26 -1.37
CA GLY A 208 15.41 -23.63 -0.79
C GLY A 208 15.07 -22.23 -0.30
N TYR A 209 16.07 -21.44 0.08
CA TYR A 209 15.87 -20.08 0.60
C TYR A 209 16.52 -19.06 -0.34
N ASN A 210 15.73 -18.17 -0.94
CA ASN A 210 16.20 -17.22 -1.97
C ASN A 210 16.72 -17.86 -3.28
N ILE A 211 16.42 -19.15 -3.52
CA ILE A 211 16.81 -19.86 -4.75
C ILE A 211 16.37 -19.17 -6.05
N ILE A 212 15.33 -18.33 -6.01
CA ILE A 212 14.86 -17.52 -7.16
C ILE A 212 15.61 -16.18 -7.28
N GLY A 213 16.19 -15.68 -6.18
CA GLY A 213 16.99 -14.45 -6.13
C GLY A 213 18.50 -14.65 -6.23
N PHE A 214 19.00 -15.89 -6.19
CA PHE A 214 20.42 -16.23 -6.31
C PHE A 214 20.64 -17.54 -7.10
N ASP A 215 20.39 -18.70 -6.48
CA ASP A 215 20.91 -20.00 -6.88
C ASP A 215 20.57 -20.42 -8.31
N MET A 216 19.30 -20.28 -8.71
CA MET A 216 18.78 -20.72 -10.00
C MET A 216 19.39 -19.97 -11.19
N GLU A 217 19.74 -18.69 -11.01
CA GLU A 217 20.48 -17.93 -12.01
C GLU A 217 21.96 -18.27 -11.94
N TYR A 218 22.55 -18.29 -10.74
CA TYR A 218 23.99 -18.53 -10.56
C TYR A 218 24.45 -19.87 -11.15
N ILE A 219 23.75 -20.98 -10.85
CA ILE A 219 24.09 -22.30 -11.39
C ILE A 219 23.89 -22.39 -12.91
N LYS A 220 22.89 -21.70 -13.46
CA LYS A 220 22.68 -21.55 -14.90
C LYS A 220 23.84 -20.77 -15.54
N GLU A 221 24.26 -19.66 -14.92
CA GLU A 221 25.32 -18.78 -15.40
C GLU A 221 26.68 -19.49 -15.42
N ARG A 222 27.05 -20.20 -14.34
CA ARG A 222 28.25 -21.05 -14.28
C ARG A 222 28.19 -22.20 -15.27
N ALA A 223 27.03 -22.85 -15.43
CA ALA A 223 26.87 -23.91 -16.41
C ALA A 223 26.95 -23.42 -17.87
N GLU A 224 26.67 -22.14 -18.15
CA GLU A 224 27.00 -21.51 -19.43
C GLU A 224 28.51 -21.27 -19.57
N GLU A 225 29.17 -20.78 -18.53
CA GLU A 225 30.62 -20.52 -18.56
C GLU A 225 31.45 -21.79 -18.78
N LEU A 226 31.04 -22.89 -18.16
CA LEU A 226 31.65 -24.23 -18.21
C LEU A 226 31.14 -25.13 -19.35
N SER A 227 30.25 -24.61 -20.21
CA SER A 227 29.65 -25.34 -21.33
C SER A 227 28.92 -26.65 -20.94
N CYS A 228 28.24 -26.67 -19.79
CA CYS A 228 27.46 -27.80 -19.26
C CYS A 228 25.97 -27.50 -19.01
N LYS A 229 25.46 -26.31 -19.37
CA LYS A 229 24.04 -25.93 -19.26
C LYS A 229 23.08 -26.96 -19.89
N THR A 230 23.46 -27.55 -21.02
CA THR A 230 22.66 -28.60 -21.68
C THR A 230 22.52 -29.85 -20.83
N ASP A 231 23.56 -30.21 -20.07
CA ASP A 231 23.57 -31.36 -19.18
C ASP A 231 22.70 -31.06 -17.95
N LEU A 232 22.95 -29.93 -17.27
CA LEU A 232 22.15 -29.41 -16.16
C LEU A 232 20.65 -29.44 -16.47
N LEU A 233 20.23 -28.80 -17.57
CA LEU A 233 18.81 -28.69 -17.92
C LEU A 233 18.18 -30.05 -18.30
N ARG A 234 18.94 -30.96 -18.91
CA ARG A 234 18.44 -32.31 -19.23
C ARG A 234 18.28 -33.18 -17.99
N LEU A 235 19.27 -33.17 -17.10
CA LEU A 235 19.35 -34.07 -15.95
C LEU A 235 18.37 -33.71 -14.81
N THR A 236 18.08 -32.43 -14.61
CA THR A 236 17.09 -32.00 -13.57
C THR A 236 15.64 -32.33 -13.92
N SER A 237 15.33 -32.61 -15.18
CA SER A 237 13.96 -32.88 -15.66
C SER A 237 13.48 -34.28 -15.26
N ARG A 238 12.22 -34.41 -14.82
CA ARG A 238 11.55 -35.71 -14.64
C ARG A 238 11.13 -36.33 -15.98
N LEU A 239 11.22 -35.59 -17.09
CA LEU A 239 10.83 -36.03 -18.44
C LEU A 239 12.04 -36.32 -19.33
N ARG A 240 12.30 -37.61 -19.60
CA ARG A 240 13.46 -38.14 -20.37
C ARG A 240 13.79 -37.42 -21.69
N TYR A 241 12.79 -36.86 -22.39
CA TYR A 241 12.96 -36.22 -23.70
C TYR A 241 12.64 -34.72 -23.71
N VAL A 242 12.35 -34.11 -22.56
CA VAL A 242 12.03 -32.68 -22.43
C VAL A 242 12.95 -32.07 -21.39
N ALA A 243 13.90 -31.25 -21.82
CA ALA A 243 14.80 -30.54 -20.91
C ALA A 243 14.05 -29.48 -20.09
N SER A 244 14.59 -29.17 -18.93
CA SER A 244 14.21 -28.04 -18.09
C SER A 244 14.46 -26.71 -18.81
N LEU A 245 13.71 -25.67 -18.45
CA LEU A 245 13.77 -24.37 -19.11
C LEU A 245 14.01 -23.24 -18.10
N TYR A 246 15.12 -22.51 -18.25
CA TYR A 246 15.30 -21.24 -17.55
C TYR A 246 14.30 -20.20 -18.06
N ARG A 247 13.54 -19.57 -17.16
CA ARG A 247 12.65 -18.44 -17.43
C ARG A 247 12.88 -17.29 -16.47
N GLU A 248 12.57 -16.11 -16.97
CA GLU A 248 12.40 -14.89 -16.19
C GLU A 248 10.92 -14.51 -16.24
N ILE A 249 10.29 -14.39 -15.07
CA ILE A 249 8.86 -14.13 -14.94
C ILE A 249 8.69 -12.87 -14.10
N ASN A 250 8.18 -11.81 -14.73
CA ASN A 250 7.83 -10.56 -14.07
C ASN A 250 6.41 -10.70 -13.48
N LEU A 251 6.30 -10.73 -12.16
CA LEU A 251 5.04 -10.80 -11.43
C LEU A 251 4.85 -9.53 -10.62
N SER A 252 3.99 -8.63 -11.11
CA SER A 252 3.55 -7.44 -10.39
C SER A 252 2.17 -7.68 -9.75
N SER A 253 1.99 -7.20 -8.52
CA SER A 253 0.70 -7.19 -7.84
C SER A 253 0.70 -6.13 -6.73
N SER A 254 -0.39 -5.38 -6.58
CA SER A 254 -0.60 -4.44 -5.47
C SER A 254 -0.44 -5.08 -4.07
N ALA A 255 -0.66 -6.39 -3.94
CA ALA A 255 -0.50 -7.12 -2.69
C ALA A 255 0.91 -7.70 -2.45
N LEU A 256 1.73 -7.89 -3.50
CA LEU A 256 3.02 -8.60 -3.45
C LEU A 256 4.22 -7.73 -3.88
N GLY A 257 3.97 -6.54 -4.44
CA GLY A 257 4.98 -5.73 -5.11
C GLY A 257 5.39 -6.30 -6.48
N ASP A 258 6.41 -5.67 -7.07
CA ASP A 258 7.06 -6.15 -8.29
C ASP A 258 8.09 -7.23 -7.94
N ASN A 259 7.93 -8.42 -8.49
CA ASN A 259 8.80 -9.56 -8.26
C ASN A 259 9.36 -10.07 -9.60
N PHE A 260 10.68 -10.12 -9.68
CA PHE A 260 11.40 -10.75 -10.78
C PHE A 260 11.74 -12.18 -10.34
N LEU A 261 11.18 -13.17 -11.03
CA LEU A 261 11.37 -14.58 -10.69
C LEU A 261 12.25 -15.25 -11.75
N ARG A 262 13.47 -15.62 -11.38
CA ARG A 262 14.42 -16.38 -12.20
C ARG A 262 14.36 -17.85 -11.79
N ILE A 263 13.83 -18.70 -12.68
CA ILE A 263 13.46 -20.08 -12.34
C ILE A 263 13.95 -21.03 -13.43
N ILE A 264 14.60 -22.12 -13.05
CA ILE A 264 14.72 -23.31 -13.90
C ILE A 264 13.43 -24.12 -13.74
N GLU A 265 12.51 -24.02 -14.69
CA GLU A 265 11.31 -24.85 -14.74
C GLU A 265 11.72 -26.30 -15.02
N MET A 266 11.54 -27.19 -14.04
CA MET A 266 11.84 -28.61 -14.14
C MET A 266 10.54 -29.39 -14.38
N PRO A 267 10.24 -29.88 -15.60
CA PRO A 267 8.99 -30.57 -15.90
C PRO A 267 8.78 -31.77 -14.96
N GLY A 268 7.59 -31.83 -14.36
CA GLY A 268 7.21 -32.88 -13.40
C GLY A 268 7.61 -32.62 -11.93
N ARG A 269 8.32 -31.53 -11.63
CA ARG A 269 8.63 -31.09 -10.25
C ARG A 269 7.94 -29.75 -9.96
N VAL A 270 7.68 -29.47 -8.68
CA VAL A 270 7.18 -28.16 -8.23
C VAL A 270 8.30 -27.41 -7.53
N ILE A 271 8.59 -26.19 -7.99
CA ILE A 271 9.63 -25.33 -7.40
C ILE A 271 9.00 -24.41 -6.33
N MET A 272 9.63 -24.28 -5.17
CA MET A 272 9.18 -23.37 -4.09
C MET A 272 10.36 -22.63 -3.43
N ASP A 273 10.39 -21.30 -3.51
CA ASP A 273 11.31 -20.48 -2.72
C ASP A 273 10.66 -20.10 -1.38
N LEU A 274 11.23 -20.60 -0.29
CA LEU A 274 10.72 -20.35 1.07
C LEU A 274 10.78 -18.87 1.44
N MET A 275 11.79 -18.13 0.99
CA MET A 275 11.90 -16.69 1.26
C MET A 275 10.70 -15.94 0.65
N LYS A 276 10.29 -16.29 -0.57
CA LYS A 276 9.13 -15.67 -1.23
C LYS A 276 7.81 -16.05 -0.56
N VAL A 277 7.68 -17.28 -0.04
CA VAL A 277 6.51 -17.68 0.77
C VAL A 277 6.46 -16.91 2.09
N VAL A 278 7.58 -16.76 2.80
CA VAL A 278 7.63 -16.00 4.06
C VAL A 278 7.40 -14.49 3.83
N GLN A 279 7.92 -13.92 2.73
CA GLN A 279 7.62 -12.53 2.33
C GLN A 279 6.14 -12.29 2.00
N ARG A 280 5.46 -13.28 1.42
CA ARG A 280 4.03 -13.26 1.11
C ARG A 280 3.16 -13.33 2.37
N ASP A 281 3.44 -14.31 3.23
CA ASP A 281 2.52 -14.70 4.31
C ASP A 281 2.83 -14.02 5.67
N HIS A 282 4.06 -13.53 5.87
CA HIS A 282 4.51 -12.97 7.16
C HIS A 282 5.12 -11.56 7.03
N LYS A 283 4.81 -10.68 7.99
CA LYS A 283 5.28 -9.28 8.04
C LYS A 283 6.37 -9.10 9.08
N LEU A 284 7.57 -9.58 8.76
CA LEU A 284 8.75 -9.54 9.62
C LEU A 284 9.56 -8.24 9.43
N ASP A 285 10.52 -8.01 10.32
CA ASP A 285 11.48 -6.90 10.24
C ASP A 285 12.77 -7.28 9.46
N SER A 286 13.13 -8.57 9.44
CA SER A 286 14.18 -9.18 8.59
C SER A 286 13.62 -10.41 7.87
N TYR A 287 14.20 -10.74 6.71
CA TYR A 287 13.85 -11.91 5.88
C TYR A 287 15.11 -12.72 5.48
N LYS A 288 16.14 -12.74 6.32
CA LYS A 288 17.29 -13.65 6.18
C LYS A 288 16.99 -14.98 6.89
N LEU A 289 17.50 -16.11 6.39
CA LEU A 289 17.18 -17.45 6.91
C LEU A 289 17.36 -17.56 8.43
N ASP A 290 18.48 -17.09 8.97
CA ASP A 290 18.77 -17.09 10.42
C ASP A 290 17.67 -16.40 11.25
N ALA A 291 17.32 -15.16 10.90
CA ALA A 291 16.28 -14.40 11.60
C ALA A 291 14.88 -15.01 11.47
N VAL A 292 14.61 -15.76 10.40
CA VAL A 292 13.34 -16.46 10.17
C VAL A 292 13.31 -17.80 10.92
N ALA A 293 14.43 -18.52 11.00
CA ALA A 293 14.60 -19.69 11.84
C ALA A 293 14.43 -19.32 13.32
N GLU A 294 15.15 -18.31 13.81
CA GLU A 294 15.04 -17.85 15.21
C GLU A 294 13.60 -17.44 15.56
N HIS A 295 12.91 -16.76 14.65
CA HIS A 295 11.53 -16.31 14.89
C HIS A 295 10.49 -17.44 14.98
N PHE A 296 10.64 -18.53 14.21
CA PHE A 296 9.61 -19.59 14.12
C PHE A 296 9.99 -20.91 14.81
N THR A 297 11.27 -21.27 14.85
CA THR A 297 11.78 -22.51 15.48
C THR A 297 12.66 -22.24 16.70
N GLY A 298 13.25 -21.04 16.81
CA GLY A 298 14.26 -20.72 17.84
C GLY A 298 15.67 -21.20 17.49
N ASN A 299 15.85 -21.85 16.33
CA ASN A 299 17.16 -22.31 15.85
C ASN A 299 17.94 -21.15 15.22
N LYS A 300 19.27 -21.24 15.28
CA LYS A 300 20.21 -20.29 14.66
C LYS A 300 21.14 -21.02 13.70
N LYS A 301 21.72 -20.28 12.76
CA LYS A 301 22.78 -20.76 11.88
C LYS A 301 24.11 -20.96 12.63
N ASN A 302 24.96 -21.80 12.08
CA ASN A 302 26.38 -21.86 12.42
C ASN A 302 27.05 -20.53 12.01
N ASP A 303 27.95 -20.03 12.86
CA ASP A 303 28.63 -18.75 12.64
C ASP A 303 29.79 -18.92 11.65
N VAL A 304 29.49 -18.79 10.36
CA VAL A 304 30.45 -18.84 9.24
C VAL A 304 30.23 -17.61 8.36
N SER A 305 31.23 -16.73 8.28
CA SER A 305 31.16 -15.55 7.43
C SER A 305 31.50 -15.87 5.96
N PRO A 306 31.09 -15.05 4.98
CA PRO A 306 31.54 -15.20 3.59
C PRO A 306 33.07 -15.19 3.44
N ALA A 307 33.76 -14.37 4.23
CA ALA A 307 35.22 -14.35 4.26
C ALA A 307 35.82 -15.67 4.78
N ASP A 308 35.15 -16.33 5.72
CA ASP A 308 35.53 -17.66 6.19
C ASP A 308 35.27 -18.73 5.13
N ILE A 309 34.15 -18.70 4.40
CA ILE A 309 33.88 -19.63 3.30
C ILE A 309 35.03 -19.58 2.27
N PHE A 310 35.44 -18.38 1.85
CA PHE A 310 36.54 -18.20 0.90
C PHE A 310 37.89 -18.66 1.47
N ARG A 311 38.15 -18.42 2.77
CA ARG A 311 39.36 -18.84 3.50
C ARG A 311 39.43 -20.36 3.63
N LEU A 312 38.36 -20.98 4.10
CA LEU A 312 38.22 -22.40 4.40
C LEU A 312 38.29 -23.25 3.11
N GLN A 313 37.69 -22.79 2.01
CA GLN A 313 37.77 -23.51 0.73
C GLN A 313 39.21 -23.66 0.23
N ARG A 314 40.08 -22.66 0.49
CA ARG A 314 41.51 -22.69 0.17
C ARG A 314 42.36 -23.49 1.17
N GLY A 315 41.75 -23.99 2.25
CA GLY A 315 42.39 -24.76 3.30
C GLY A 315 42.45 -26.27 3.04
N SER A 316 42.38 -27.03 4.12
CA SER A 316 42.38 -28.50 4.13
C SER A 316 41.01 -29.11 3.83
N ASP A 317 40.96 -30.44 3.72
CA ASP A 317 39.71 -31.20 3.64
C ASP A 317 38.84 -31.06 4.90
N ALA A 318 39.45 -30.76 6.06
CA ALA A 318 38.74 -30.45 7.29
C ALA A 318 38.11 -29.06 7.25
N ASP A 319 38.82 -28.05 6.73
CA ASP A 319 38.28 -26.70 6.53
C ASP A 319 37.07 -26.72 5.60
N ARG A 320 37.13 -27.47 4.49
CA ARG A 320 36.00 -27.66 3.56
C ARG A 320 34.81 -28.38 4.19
N SER A 321 35.02 -29.22 5.20
CA SER A 321 33.92 -29.88 5.94
C SER A 321 33.12 -28.92 6.83
N ILE A 322 33.70 -27.78 7.24
CA ILE A 322 32.99 -26.74 8.01
C ILE A 322 31.96 -26.02 7.12
N ILE A 323 32.35 -25.67 5.89
CA ILE A 323 31.44 -25.12 4.86
C ILE A 323 30.32 -26.15 4.57
N ALA A 324 30.69 -27.42 4.45
CA ALA A 324 29.75 -28.51 4.16
C ALA A 324 28.70 -28.70 5.27
N ALA A 325 29.12 -28.59 6.55
CA ALA A 325 28.20 -28.63 7.68
C ALA A 325 27.26 -27.40 7.73
N TYR A 326 27.71 -26.23 7.29
CA TYR A 326 26.90 -25.01 7.18
C TYR A 326 25.85 -25.11 6.06
N CYS A 327 26.24 -25.43 4.83
CA CYS A 327 25.30 -25.57 3.69
C CYS A 327 24.27 -26.70 3.90
N VAL A 328 24.65 -27.81 4.55
CA VAL A 328 23.71 -28.86 4.97
C VAL A 328 22.72 -28.35 6.02
N GLN A 329 23.15 -27.53 6.98
CA GLN A 329 22.26 -26.93 7.99
C GLN A 329 21.25 -25.98 7.35
N ASP A 330 21.63 -25.16 6.36
CA ASP A 330 20.72 -24.29 5.62
C ASP A 330 19.59 -25.08 4.95
N CYS A 331 19.95 -26.17 4.27
CA CYS A 331 18.98 -27.09 3.68
C CYS A 331 18.03 -27.71 4.74
N GLU A 332 18.55 -28.07 5.91
CA GLU A 332 17.73 -28.67 6.98
C GLU A 332 16.81 -27.63 7.66
N LEU A 333 17.27 -26.39 7.87
CA LEU A 333 16.48 -25.28 8.41
C LEU A 333 15.28 -24.93 7.50
N VAL A 334 15.44 -24.99 6.18
CA VAL A 334 14.34 -24.78 5.22
C VAL A 334 13.25 -25.83 5.38
N LEU A 335 13.61 -27.12 5.55
CA LEU A 335 12.63 -28.18 5.80
C LEU A 335 11.98 -28.02 7.18
N GLN A 336 12.75 -27.72 8.24
CA GLN A 336 12.21 -27.48 9.57
C GLN A 336 11.17 -26.33 9.56
N LEU A 337 11.46 -25.23 8.85
CA LEU A 337 10.52 -24.13 8.65
C LEU A 337 9.28 -24.55 7.84
N ALA A 338 9.44 -25.35 6.79
CA ALA A 338 8.32 -25.83 5.98
C ALA A 338 7.33 -26.71 6.75
N TRP A 339 7.83 -27.54 7.68
CA TRP A 339 7.02 -28.28 8.64
C TRP A 339 6.42 -27.37 9.71
N ARG A 340 7.22 -26.49 10.32
CA ARG A 340 6.80 -25.58 11.41
C ARG A 340 5.68 -24.62 11.00
N LEU A 341 5.71 -24.15 9.76
CA LEU A 341 4.68 -23.29 9.15
C LEU A 341 3.58 -24.09 8.43
N CYS A 342 3.60 -25.43 8.51
CA CYS A 342 2.66 -26.34 7.86
C CYS A 342 2.41 -26.02 6.38
N LEU A 343 3.46 -25.65 5.63
CA LEU A 343 3.32 -24.99 4.33
C LEU A 343 2.62 -25.88 3.30
N MET A 344 2.96 -27.16 3.24
CA MET A 344 2.33 -28.07 2.29
C MET A 344 0.84 -28.26 2.62
N ALA A 345 0.49 -28.42 3.90
CA ALA A 345 -0.90 -28.52 4.34
C ALA A 345 -1.72 -27.28 3.92
N ASN A 346 -1.22 -26.08 4.23
CA ASN A 346 -1.86 -24.81 3.90
C ASN A 346 -2.01 -24.59 2.39
N ASN A 347 -0.94 -24.83 1.61
CA ASN A 347 -0.95 -24.58 0.17
C ASN A 347 -1.68 -25.69 -0.62
N ILE A 348 -1.68 -26.95 -0.16
CA ILE A 348 -2.51 -28.04 -0.74
C ILE A 348 -3.99 -27.78 -0.44
N GLY A 349 -4.36 -27.32 0.77
CA GLY A 349 -5.72 -26.90 1.09
C GLY A 349 -6.24 -25.85 0.09
N MET A 350 -5.44 -24.80 -0.17
CA MET A 350 -5.75 -23.80 -1.20
C MET A 350 -5.83 -24.40 -2.62
N ALA A 351 -4.89 -25.28 -3.01
CA ALA A 351 -4.88 -25.92 -4.32
C ALA A 351 -6.13 -26.79 -4.57
N ASN A 352 -6.58 -27.52 -3.53
CA ASN A 352 -7.76 -28.37 -3.59
C ASN A 352 -9.06 -27.56 -3.61
N VAL A 353 -9.19 -26.52 -2.78
CA VAL A 353 -10.38 -25.64 -2.75
C VAL A 353 -10.53 -24.87 -4.05
N CYS A 354 -9.45 -24.32 -4.58
CA CYS A 354 -9.46 -23.60 -5.85
C CYS A 354 -9.40 -24.50 -7.09
N THR A 355 -9.12 -25.80 -6.91
CA THR A 355 -8.95 -26.80 -7.98
C THR A 355 -7.91 -26.37 -9.03
N VAL A 356 -6.68 -26.09 -8.58
CA VAL A 356 -5.53 -25.69 -9.40
C VAL A 356 -4.27 -26.53 -9.09
N PRO A 357 -3.29 -26.63 -10.02
CA PRO A 357 -2.00 -27.23 -9.74
C PRO A 357 -1.29 -26.53 -8.57
N LEU A 358 -0.59 -27.28 -7.72
CA LEU A 358 0.08 -26.74 -6.53
C LEU A 358 1.10 -25.63 -6.87
N SER A 359 1.80 -25.73 -8.00
CA SER A 359 2.72 -24.68 -8.49
C SER A 359 2.03 -23.33 -8.72
N TYR A 360 0.73 -23.29 -9.06
CA TYR A 360 -0.01 -22.04 -9.20
C TYR A 360 -0.23 -21.34 -7.86
N ILE A 361 -0.09 -22.01 -6.73
CA ILE A 361 -0.19 -21.37 -5.42
C ILE A 361 1.00 -20.43 -5.18
N PHE A 362 2.19 -20.78 -5.68
CA PHE A 362 3.43 -20.01 -5.56
C PHE A 362 3.66 -19.07 -6.76
N MET A 363 3.42 -19.55 -7.98
CA MET A 363 3.77 -18.83 -9.22
C MET A 363 2.63 -17.95 -9.79
N ARG A 364 1.42 -17.94 -9.21
CA ARG A 364 0.26 -17.19 -9.74
C ARG A 364 -0.55 -16.49 -8.65
N GLY A 365 -1.10 -15.32 -9.01
CA GLY A 365 -2.04 -14.56 -8.17
C GLY A 365 -3.41 -15.23 -8.00
N GLN A 366 -4.29 -14.63 -7.20
CA GLN A 366 -5.58 -15.23 -6.81
C GLN A 366 -6.57 -15.44 -7.97
N GLY A 367 -6.56 -14.58 -9.00
CA GLY A 367 -7.59 -14.59 -10.05
C GLY A 367 -7.79 -15.92 -10.77
N VAL A 368 -6.70 -16.60 -11.15
CA VAL A 368 -6.75 -17.93 -11.80
C VAL A 368 -7.30 -19.03 -10.88
N LYS A 369 -7.13 -18.86 -9.57
CA LYS A 369 -7.53 -19.83 -8.54
C LYS A 369 -9.05 -19.81 -8.37
N ILE A 370 -9.66 -18.62 -8.34
CA ILE A 370 -11.12 -18.46 -8.34
C ILE A 370 -11.74 -18.93 -9.67
N PHE A 371 -11.14 -18.56 -10.81
CA PHE A 371 -11.65 -18.96 -12.12
C PHE A 371 -11.74 -20.49 -12.28
N SER A 372 -10.72 -21.24 -11.85
CA SER A 372 -10.71 -22.70 -11.99
C SER A 372 -11.84 -23.39 -11.21
N LEU A 373 -12.11 -22.94 -9.98
CA LEU A 373 -13.24 -23.43 -9.16
C LEU A 373 -14.60 -23.20 -9.84
N VAL A 374 -14.84 -21.98 -10.33
CA VAL A 374 -16.12 -21.65 -11.00
C VAL A 374 -16.25 -22.40 -12.33
N ALA A 375 -15.19 -22.48 -13.13
CA ALA A 375 -15.19 -23.23 -14.39
C ALA A 375 -15.43 -24.74 -14.19
N LYS A 376 -14.88 -25.33 -13.13
CA LYS A 376 -15.21 -26.71 -12.72
C LYS A 376 -16.71 -26.84 -12.41
N GLN A 377 -17.27 -25.92 -11.63
CA GLN A 377 -18.67 -26.01 -11.23
C GLN A 377 -19.61 -25.86 -12.44
N CYS A 378 -19.40 -24.84 -13.27
CA CYS A 378 -20.15 -24.69 -14.53
C CYS A 378 -20.14 -25.97 -15.37
N LYS A 379 -18.98 -26.64 -15.50
CA LYS A 379 -18.89 -27.93 -16.21
C LYS A 379 -19.75 -29.04 -15.58
N LEU A 380 -19.88 -29.09 -14.25
CA LEU A 380 -20.75 -30.07 -13.58
C LEU A 380 -22.25 -29.77 -13.79
N ASP A 381 -22.61 -28.49 -13.90
CA ASP A 381 -23.98 -28.04 -14.22
C ASP A 381 -24.30 -28.09 -15.73
N ASN A 382 -23.35 -28.52 -16.57
CA ASN A 382 -23.40 -28.42 -18.05
C ASN A 382 -23.46 -26.98 -18.61
N PHE A 383 -23.10 -25.97 -17.82
CA PHE A 383 -22.91 -24.60 -18.29
C PHE A 383 -21.56 -24.41 -19.00
N VAL A 384 -21.57 -23.60 -20.06
CA VAL A 384 -20.38 -23.14 -20.76
C VAL A 384 -20.03 -21.73 -20.27
N VAL A 385 -18.81 -21.55 -19.73
CA VAL A 385 -18.31 -20.21 -19.44
C VAL A 385 -17.90 -19.55 -20.76
N PRO A 386 -18.45 -18.36 -21.11
CA PRO A 386 -18.07 -17.70 -22.35
C PRO A 386 -16.58 -17.32 -22.31
N THR A 387 -15.88 -17.49 -23.42
CA THR A 387 -14.58 -16.84 -23.59
C THR A 387 -14.85 -15.37 -23.82
N ALA A 388 -14.83 -14.58 -22.74
CA ALA A 388 -14.81 -13.13 -22.84
C ALA A 388 -13.70 -12.73 -23.81
N ALA A 389 -14.03 -11.90 -24.79
CA ALA A 389 -13.01 -11.29 -25.63
C ALA A 389 -11.99 -10.62 -24.70
N ARG A 390 -10.68 -10.76 -24.98
CA ARG A 390 -9.68 -9.95 -24.29
C ARG A 390 -9.99 -8.51 -24.64
N PHE A 391 -10.61 -7.78 -23.72
CA PHE A 391 -10.82 -6.35 -23.85
C PHE A 391 -9.47 -5.73 -24.20
N SER A 392 -9.46 -4.90 -25.24
CA SER A 392 -8.24 -4.18 -25.60
C SER A 392 -7.89 -3.20 -24.47
N ALA A 393 -6.65 -2.72 -24.44
CA ALA A 393 -6.19 -1.80 -23.39
C ALA A 393 -6.95 -0.45 -23.41
N ASP A 394 -7.71 -0.21 -24.48
CA ASP A 394 -8.36 1.04 -24.85
C ASP A 394 -9.83 1.13 -24.39
N VAL A 395 -10.34 0.12 -23.67
CA VAL A 395 -11.68 0.16 -23.05
C VAL A 395 -11.56 0.72 -21.63
N GLU A 396 -12.01 1.95 -21.41
CA GLU A 396 -11.87 2.66 -20.11
C GLU A 396 -12.45 1.88 -18.91
N ASP A 397 -11.86 2.07 -17.72
CA ASP A 397 -12.22 1.30 -16.52
C ASP A 397 -13.33 1.90 -15.67
N ASP A 398 -14.55 1.57 -16.04
CA ASP A 398 -15.69 1.47 -15.16
C ASP A 398 -15.55 0.46 -14.00
N GLY A 399 -15.25 0.98 -12.82
CA GLY A 399 -15.22 0.37 -11.49
C GLY A 399 -16.58 0.43 -10.81
N TYR A 400 -16.67 0.52 -9.47
CA TYR A 400 -17.97 0.48 -8.77
C TYR A 400 -17.95 0.93 -7.29
N GLU A 401 -19.09 0.82 -6.58
CA GLU A 401 -19.20 1.26 -5.18
C GLU A 401 -18.44 0.38 -4.17
N GLY A 402 -17.86 1.00 -3.15
CA GLY A 402 -17.10 0.38 -2.06
C GLY A 402 -17.90 0.31 -0.75
N ALA A 403 -17.22 0.55 0.37
CA ALA A 403 -17.78 0.47 1.73
C ALA A 403 -17.81 1.86 2.41
N ILE A 404 -18.47 1.97 3.57
CA ILE A 404 -18.84 3.25 4.19
C ILE A 404 -18.23 3.43 5.60
N VAL A 405 -17.18 4.26 5.76
CA VAL A 405 -16.58 4.61 7.09
C VAL A 405 -17.39 5.67 7.79
N LEU A 406 -17.04 5.88 9.05
CA LEU A 406 -17.74 6.72 9.99
C LEU A 406 -16.66 7.49 10.85
N GLU A 407 -16.64 8.85 10.90
CA GLU A 407 -15.72 9.70 11.74
C GLU A 407 -15.63 9.30 13.23
N PRO A 408 -14.44 9.08 13.81
CA PRO A 408 -14.29 8.89 15.24
C PRO A 408 -14.65 10.12 16.09
N GLN A 409 -15.39 9.86 17.16
CA GLN A 409 -15.28 10.67 18.37
C GLN A 409 -13.95 10.29 19.05
N ALA A 410 -12.89 11.06 18.79
CA ALA A 410 -11.56 10.80 19.38
C ALA A 410 -11.58 11.01 20.91
N GLY A 411 -10.93 10.11 21.66
CA GLY A 411 -10.95 10.16 23.13
C GLY A 411 -10.37 8.92 23.82
N ILE A 412 -10.22 9.02 25.15
CA ILE A 412 -10.02 7.87 26.05
C ILE A 412 -11.37 7.55 26.70
N TYR A 413 -11.82 6.32 26.49
CA TYR A 413 -13.10 5.79 26.92
C TYR A 413 -12.87 4.83 28.09
N LEU A 414 -13.18 5.31 29.29
CA LEU A 414 -13.28 4.51 30.52
C LEU A 414 -14.69 3.92 30.72
N GLU A 415 -15.48 3.85 29.65
CA GLU A 415 -16.76 3.14 29.57
C GLU A 415 -16.70 2.14 28.41
N PRO A 416 -17.35 0.95 28.50
CA PRO A 416 -17.16 -0.11 27.53
C PRO A 416 -17.72 0.25 26.14
N VAL A 417 -16.96 -0.09 25.09
CA VAL A 417 -17.33 0.14 23.68
C VAL A 417 -17.53 -1.21 22.99
N SER A 418 -18.78 -1.60 22.78
CA SER A 418 -19.14 -2.84 22.09
C SER A 418 -19.05 -2.67 20.57
N VAL A 419 -18.51 -3.66 19.86
CA VAL A 419 -18.39 -3.67 18.40
C VAL A 419 -19.34 -4.72 17.83
N LEU A 420 -20.15 -4.32 16.85
CA LEU A 420 -21.04 -5.22 16.11
C LEU A 420 -20.54 -5.29 14.66
N ASP A 421 -20.36 -6.49 14.13
CA ASP A 421 -19.78 -6.76 12.80
C ASP A 421 -20.61 -7.79 12.02
N TYR A 422 -20.51 -7.77 10.69
CA TYR A 422 -21.29 -8.65 9.82
C TYR A 422 -20.55 -9.94 9.47
N ALA A 423 -21.19 -11.08 9.75
CA ALA A 423 -20.67 -12.39 9.38
C ALA A 423 -20.58 -12.55 7.86
N SER A 424 -19.38 -12.32 7.32
CA SER A 424 -19.04 -12.47 5.90
C SER A 424 -19.91 -11.60 4.96
N LEU A 425 -20.06 -10.31 5.27
CA LEU A 425 -20.98 -9.36 4.61
C LEU A 425 -21.19 -9.58 3.09
N TYR A 426 -20.13 -9.47 2.28
CA TYR A 426 -20.24 -9.58 0.82
C TYR A 426 -20.62 -10.99 0.32
N PRO A 427 -19.96 -12.09 0.73
CA PRO A 427 -20.47 -13.44 0.47
C PRO A 427 -21.95 -13.63 0.86
N SER A 428 -22.37 -13.10 2.03
CA SER A 428 -23.76 -13.19 2.48
C SER A 428 -24.72 -12.40 1.58
N SER A 429 -24.36 -11.18 1.15
CA SER A 429 -25.14 -10.38 0.18
C SER A 429 -25.34 -11.10 -1.15
N MET A 430 -24.32 -11.82 -1.62
CA MET A 430 -24.41 -12.59 -2.86
C MET A 430 -25.35 -13.79 -2.72
N ILE A 431 -25.38 -14.43 -1.54
CA ILE A 431 -26.26 -15.57 -1.28
C ILE A 431 -27.71 -15.13 -1.08
N SER A 432 -27.97 -14.11 -0.24
CA SER A 432 -29.33 -13.70 0.09
C SER A 432 -30.08 -13.24 -1.16
N GLU A 433 -29.45 -12.42 -1.98
CA GLU A 433 -30.04 -11.79 -3.17
C GLU A 433 -29.91 -12.63 -4.46
N ASN A 434 -29.18 -13.76 -4.40
CA ASN A 434 -28.88 -14.64 -5.53
C ASN A 434 -28.07 -13.95 -6.66
N LEU A 435 -26.91 -13.37 -6.33
CA LEU A 435 -26.07 -12.62 -7.28
C LEU A 435 -25.11 -13.53 -8.07
N SER A 436 -25.47 -13.87 -9.30
CA SER A 436 -24.68 -14.72 -10.22
C SER A 436 -24.86 -14.35 -11.70
N HIS A 437 -23.95 -14.83 -12.56
CA HIS A 437 -24.05 -14.69 -14.03
C HIS A 437 -25.25 -15.43 -14.62
N ASP A 438 -25.67 -16.55 -14.02
CA ASP A 438 -26.79 -17.40 -14.43
C ASP A 438 -28.15 -16.99 -13.83
N SER A 439 -28.17 -15.98 -12.95
CA SER A 439 -29.38 -15.42 -12.34
C SER A 439 -29.76 -14.02 -12.86
N ILE A 440 -28.80 -13.28 -13.42
CA ILE A 440 -29.01 -11.89 -13.85
C ILE A 440 -29.76 -11.85 -15.18
N VAL A 441 -30.90 -11.14 -15.20
CA VAL A 441 -31.73 -11.01 -16.40
C VAL A 441 -31.12 -9.96 -17.32
N MET A 442 -30.38 -10.42 -18.34
CA MET A 442 -29.74 -9.57 -19.35
C MET A 442 -30.67 -9.21 -20.52
N ASP A 443 -31.66 -10.04 -20.83
CA ASP A 443 -32.63 -9.82 -21.89
C ASP A 443 -34.02 -9.50 -21.29
N PRO A 444 -34.62 -8.33 -21.61
CA PRO A 444 -35.94 -7.93 -21.11
C PRO A 444 -37.06 -8.96 -21.35
N GLN A 445 -36.99 -9.82 -22.38
CA GLN A 445 -38.04 -10.81 -22.65
C GLN A 445 -38.21 -11.82 -21.49
N TYR A 446 -37.16 -12.04 -20.69
CA TYR A 446 -37.19 -12.91 -19.51
C TYR A 446 -37.42 -12.15 -18.20
N GLY A 447 -37.77 -10.85 -18.26
CA GLY A 447 -37.98 -9.99 -17.10
C GLY A 447 -39.28 -10.22 -16.33
N SER A 448 -40.22 -11.00 -16.87
CA SER A 448 -41.55 -11.24 -16.29
C SER A 448 -42.12 -12.63 -16.65
N VAL A 449 -41.29 -13.68 -16.53
CA VAL A 449 -41.73 -15.06 -16.81
C VAL A 449 -42.72 -15.52 -15.73
N PRO A 450 -43.92 -16.02 -16.09
CA PRO A 450 -44.89 -16.50 -15.10
C PRO A 450 -44.33 -17.59 -14.18
N GLY A 451 -44.59 -17.46 -12.88
CA GLY A 451 -44.09 -18.39 -11.85
C GLY A 451 -42.66 -18.12 -11.36
N VAL A 452 -41.89 -17.25 -12.01
CA VAL A 452 -40.54 -16.85 -11.55
C VAL A 452 -40.63 -15.65 -10.62
N THR A 453 -39.93 -15.70 -9.49
CA THR A 453 -39.76 -14.56 -8.57
C THR A 453 -38.47 -13.83 -8.89
N TYR A 454 -38.45 -12.50 -8.70
CA TYR A 454 -37.30 -11.66 -9.02
C TYR A 454 -36.94 -10.74 -7.84
N VAL A 455 -35.65 -10.40 -7.73
CA VAL A 455 -35.12 -9.36 -6.85
C VAL A 455 -34.47 -8.29 -7.71
N ASP A 456 -34.89 -7.05 -7.55
CA ASP A 456 -34.30 -5.90 -8.22
C ASP A 456 -33.34 -5.19 -7.27
N ILE A 457 -32.06 -5.10 -7.64
CA ILE A 457 -31.07 -4.33 -6.90
C ILE A 457 -30.63 -3.15 -7.75
N ALA A 458 -31.04 -1.97 -7.29
CA ALA A 458 -30.41 -0.73 -7.66
C ALA A 458 -29.01 -0.68 -7.02
N TYR A 459 -28.00 -0.78 -7.88
CA TYR A 459 -26.69 -0.19 -7.62
C TYR A 459 -26.46 0.90 -8.67
N ASP A 460 -25.36 1.62 -8.62
CA ASP A 460 -25.15 2.79 -9.46
C ASP A 460 -24.06 2.61 -10.52
N ILE A 461 -24.04 3.33 -11.65
CA ILE A 461 -23.14 2.96 -12.78
C ILE A 461 -21.93 3.86 -12.89
N TYR A 462 -20.79 3.20 -13.04
CA TYR A 462 -19.57 3.61 -12.40
C TYR A 462 -18.35 3.59 -13.31
N GLU A 463 -18.07 4.66 -14.05
CA GLU A 463 -16.77 4.94 -14.71
C GLU A 463 -15.66 5.17 -13.62
N GLY A 464 -14.75 4.22 -13.31
CA GLY A 464 -14.44 3.67 -11.95
C GLY A 464 -13.36 4.17 -10.99
N THR A 465 -12.13 4.26 -11.50
CA THR A 465 -11.24 5.43 -11.31
C THR A 465 -10.91 5.94 -9.89
N GLY A 466 -9.67 5.83 -9.39
CA GLY A 466 -9.10 6.71 -8.34
C GLY A 466 -9.96 7.08 -7.12
N SER A 467 -10.14 8.38 -6.83
CA SER A 467 -11.21 8.89 -5.94
C SER A 467 -12.40 9.37 -6.73
N SER A 468 -13.02 10.53 -6.46
CA SER A 468 -13.40 11.38 -7.58
C SER A 468 -14.89 11.73 -7.80
N LYS A 469 -15.82 11.26 -6.95
CA LYS A 469 -17.07 10.59 -7.39
C LYS A 469 -18.42 11.34 -7.19
N VAL A 470 -19.49 10.97 -7.96
CA VAL A 470 -20.46 11.80 -8.80
C VAL A 470 -21.27 11.09 -9.98
N LYS A 471 -22.64 11.15 -10.11
CA LYS A 471 -23.56 10.13 -10.80
C LYS A 471 -23.92 10.22 -12.29
N VAL A 472 -23.42 9.24 -13.06
CA VAL A 472 -23.89 8.90 -14.42
C VAL A 472 -25.24 8.18 -14.44
N ASN A 473 -25.43 7.08 -13.69
CA ASN A 473 -26.70 6.31 -13.74
C ASN A 473 -26.98 5.48 -12.48
N THR A 474 -28.18 4.92 -12.37
CA THR A 474 -28.53 3.78 -11.52
C THR A 474 -28.70 2.53 -12.41
N ARG A 475 -28.02 1.41 -12.14
CA ARG A 475 -28.39 0.12 -12.72
C ARG A 475 -29.29 -0.62 -11.74
N THR A 476 -30.56 -0.75 -12.10
CA THR A 476 -31.39 -1.80 -11.53
C THR A 476 -31.04 -3.10 -12.24
N CYS A 477 -30.31 -3.98 -11.56
CA CYS A 477 -30.10 -5.35 -12.03
C CYS A 477 -31.20 -6.25 -11.45
N ARG A 478 -31.91 -6.94 -12.33
CA ARG A 478 -32.94 -7.92 -11.99
C ARG A 478 -32.33 -9.30 -11.87
N PHE A 479 -32.54 -9.96 -10.74
CA PHE A 479 -32.03 -11.29 -10.42
C PHE A 479 -33.19 -12.27 -10.25
N ALA A 480 -33.27 -13.26 -11.14
CA ALA A 480 -34.20 -14.37 -11.01
C ALA A 480 -33.88 -15.19 -9.75
N GLN A 481 -34.92 -15.61 -9.04
CA GLN A 481 -34.85 -16.47 -7.86
C GLN A 481 -35.40 -17.86 -8.25
N GLY A 482 -34.75 -18.93 -7.80
CA GLY A 482 -35.23 -20.29 -8.08
C GLY A 482 -36.59 -20.54 -7.43
N ALA A 483 -37.51 -21.19 -8.17
CA ALA A 483 -38.89 -21.41 -7.74
C ALA A 483 -38.98 -22.12 -6.37
N ASP A 484 -38.15 -23.14 -6.15
CA ASP A 484 -38.06 -23.90 -4.90
C ASP A 484 -37.05 -23.30 -3.89
N GLY A 485 -36.68 -22.03 -4.03
CA GLY A 485 -35.60 -21.38 -3.26
C GLY A 485 -34.18 -21.76 -3.70
N GLY A 486 -34.05 -22.51 -4.80
CA GLY A 486 -32.77 -22.89 -5.40
C GLY A 486 -31.88 -21.70 -5.76
N LYS A 487 -30.56 -21.89 -5.65
CA LYS A 487 -29.55 -20.84 -5.79
C LYS A 487 -28.65 -21.05 -7.02
N ALA A 488 -28.30 -19.94 -7.65
CA ALA A 488 -27.47 -19.86 -8.85
C ALA A 488 -26.01 -20.24 -8.57
N VAL A 489 -25.20 -20.45 -9.63
CA VAL A 489 -23.85 -21.04 -9.54
C VAL A 489 -22.97 -20.37 -8.48
N ILE A 490 -22.82 -19.04 -8.53
CA ILE A 490 -21.95 -18.31 -7.61
C ILE A 490 -22.50 -18.31 -6.16
N PRO A 491 -23.77 -17.95 -5.90
CA PRO A 491 -24.41 -18.09 -4.58
C PRO A 491 -24.27 -19.49 -3.99
N ARG A 492 -24.48 -20.54 -4.78
CA ARG A 492 -24.36 -21.93 -4.33
C ARG A 492 -22.91 -22.30 -4.01
N ILE A 493 -21.93 -21.91 -4.83
CA ILE A 493 -20.50 -22.05 -4.50
C ILE A 493 -20.18 -21.33 -3.18
N LEU A 494 -20.72 -20.13 -2.94
CA LEU A 494 -20.49 -19.41 -1.69
C LEU A 494 -21.17 -20.10 -0.48
N GLN A 495 -22.37 -20.67 -0.66
CA GLN A 495 -23.01 -21.53 0.35
C GLN A 495 -22.13 -22.75 0.65
N ASP A 496 -21.62 -23.45 -0.37
CA ASP A 496 -20.75 -24.61 -0.22
C ASP A 496 -19.45 -24.24 0.48
N LEU A 497 -18.76 -23.16 0.07
CA LEU A 497 -17.53 -22.69 0.71
C LEU A 497 -17.76 -22.33 2.19
N ILE A 498 -18.90 -21.71 2.53
CA ILE A 498 -19.25 -21.38 3.93
C ILE A 498 -19.66 -22.63 4.74
N ALA A 499 -20.43 -23.54 4.14
CA ALA A 499 -20.86 -24.78 4.77
C ALA A 499 -19.67 -25.72 5.02
N GLN A 500 -18.80 -25.91 4.02
CA GLN A 500 -17.57 -26.68 4.17
C GLN A 500 -16.63 -26.03 5.19
N ARG A 501 -16.44 -24.69 5.17
CA ARG A 501 -15.70 -23.99 6.25
C ARG A 501 -16.27 -24.27 7.64
N LYS A 502 -17.60 -24.32 7.79
CA LYS A 502 -18.29 -24.63 9.06
C LYS A 502 -18.14 -26.11 9.44
N ALA A 503 -18.14 -27.03 8.48
CA ALA A 503 -17.88 -28.45 8.69
C ALA A 503 -16.42 -28.71 9.08
N THR A 504 -15.45 -28.23 8.30
CA THR A 504 -14.01 -28.35 8.58
C THR A 504 -13.64 -27.82 9.96
N ARG A 505 -14.22 -26.69 10.40
CA ARG A 505 -14.01 -26.19 11.77
C ARG A 505 -14.53 -27.15 12.84
N LYS A 506 -15.67 -27.82 12.63
CA LYS A 506 -16.19 -28.84 13.55
C LYS A 506 -15.40 -30.14 13.52
N MET A 507 -14.85 -30.52 12.36
CA MET A 507 -14.06 -31.75 12.22
C MET A 507 -12.85 -31.76 13.17
N ALA A 508 -12.22 -30.61 13.42
CA ALA A 508 -11.10 -30.49 14.35
C ALA A 508 -11.46 -30.92 15.79
N ASP A 509 -12.74 -30.82 16.18
CA ASP A 509 -13.27 -31.19 17.50
C ASP A 509 -13.81 -32.64 17.57
N HIS A 510 -13.83 -33.38 16.44
CA HIS A 510 -14.36 -34.75 16.40
C HIS A 510 -13.55 -35.70 17.30
N LYS A 511 -14.26 -36.65 17.91
CA LYS A 511 -13.67 -37.73 18.71
C LYS A 511 -13.69 -39.05 17.93
N ARG A 512 -12.73 -39.92 18.23
CA ARG A 512 -12.76 -41.34 17.87
C ARG A 512 -13.19 -42.11 19.10
N VAL A 513 -14.26 -42.89 18.98
CA VAL A 513 -14.71 -43.84 20.00
C VAL A 513 -14.47 -45.25 19.46
N THR A 514 -13.76 -46.06 20.23
CA THR A 514 -13.64 -47.51 19.97
C THR A 514 -14.61 -48.21 20.91
N PHE A 515 -15.43 -49.11 20.36
CA PHE A 515 -16.38 -49.93 21.11
C PHE A 515 -15.88 -51.38 21.26
N GLY A 516 -16.48 -52.10 22.21
CA GLY A 516 -16.32 -53.55 22.35
C GLY A 516 -16.49 -54.30 21.02
N GLY A 517 -15.60 -55.25 20.74
CA GLY A 517 -15.54 -55.94 19.45
C GLY A 517 -14.79 -55.20 18.33
N GLY A 518 -14.25 -54.01 18.59
CA GLY A 518 -13.36 -53.29 17.66
C GLY A 518 -14.07 -52.39 16.64
N ARG A 519 -15.37 -52.13 16.80
CA ARG A 519 -16.07 -51.09 16.03
C ARG A 519 -15.47 -49.72 16.39
N ILE A 520 -14.96 -48.99 15.40
CA ILE A 520 -14.48 -47.62 15.56
C ILE A 520 -15.49 -46.66 14.92
N VAL A 521 -15.85 -45.59 15.63
CA VAL A 521 -16.72 -44.52 15.17
C VAL A 521 -15.99 -43.18 15.32
N VAL A 522 -16.10 -42.31 14.32
CA VAL A 522 -15.46 -40.98 14.31
C VAL A 522 -16.52 -39.92 14.03
N GLY A 523 -16.57 -38.89 14.88
CA GLY A 523 -17.50 -37.77 14.68
C GLY A 523 -17.69 -36.89 15.92
N PRO A 524 -18.69 -35.99 15.93
CA PRO A 524 -18.95 -35.14 17.08
C PRO A 524 -19.49 -35.95 18.27
N LEU A 525 -18.88 -35.76 19.43
CA LEU A 525 -19.33 -36.27 20.72
C LEU A 525 -20.06 -35.15 21.48
N SER A 526 -21.31 -35.39 21.90
CA SER A 526 -22.14 -34.43 22.64
C SER A 526 -22.75 -35.12 23.85
N GLY A 527 -22.25 -34.77 25.05
CA GLY A 527 -22.53 -35.56 26.25
C GLY A 527 -22.11 -37.02 26.05
N SER A 528 -23.02 -37.94 26.36
CA SER A 528 -22.82 -39.38 26.17
C SER A 528 -23.27 -39.90 24.78
N ARG A 529 -23.25 -39.07 23.72
CA ARG A 529 -23.65 -39.50 22.37
C ARG A 529 -22.62 -39.12 21.32
N ILE A 530 -22.21 -40.09 20.51
CA ILE A 530 -21.44 -39.84 19.28
C ILE A 530 -22.35 -39.98 18.06
N THR A 531 -22.21 -39.08 17.10
CA THR A 531 -22.75 -39.26 15.74
C THR A 531 -21.63 -39.73 14.83
N ASP A 532 -21.81 -40.84 14.13
CA ASP A 532 -20.89 -41.33 13.11
C ASP A 532 -20.87 -40.35 11.92
N ALA A 533 -19.70 -39.78 11.61
CA ALA A 533 -19.56 -38.79 10.54
C ALA A 533 -19.61 -39.39 9.13
N ALA A 534 -19.53 -40.72 8.97
CA ALA A 534 -19.62 -41.43 7.70
C ALA A 534 -21.02 -42.00 7.43
N THR A 535 -21.75 -42.44 8.48
CA THR A 535 -23.10 -43.04 8.33
C THR A 535 -24.24 -42.16 8.83
N GLY A 536 -23.98 -41.18 9.70
CA GLY A 536 -25.00 -40.38 10.40
C GLY A 536 -25.68 -41.11 11.57
N GLU A 537 -25.27 -42.34 11.88
CA GLU A 537 -25.79 -43.14 13.01
C GLU A 537 -25.45 -42.48 14.35
N VAL A 538 -26.42 -42.40 15.27
CA VAL A 538 -26.21 -41.86 16.62
C VAL A 538 -26.14 -43.01 17.61
N LEU A 539 -25.04 -43.08 18.35
CA LEU A 539 -24.75 -44.12 19.34
C LEU A 539 -24.61 -43.50 20.73
N ASP A 540 -25.30 -44.09 21.70
CA ASP A 540 -25.06 -43.82 23.12
C ASP A 540 -23.71 -44.45 23.53
N VAL A 541 -22.87 -43.65 24.19
CA VAL A 541 -21.50 -43.97 24.61
C VAL A 541 -21.52 -44.16 26.12
N THR A 542 -21.72 -45.39 26.57
CA THR A 542 -21.61 -45.73 27.99
C THR A 542 -20.17 -46.10 28.36
N THR A 543 -19.82 -45.99 29.64
CA THR A 543 -18.52 -46.42 30.18
C THR A 543 -18.35 -47.94 30.24
N ALA A 544 -19.35 -48.73 29.81
CA ALA A 544 -19.23 -50.19 29.67
C ALA A 544 -18.97 -50.62 28.23
N ASP A 545 -19.45 -49.85 27.24
CA ASP A 545 -19.42 -50.24 25.82
C ASP A 545 -18.21 -49.68 25.05
N ALA A 546 -17.64 -48.57 25.52
CA ALA A 546 -16.51 -47.88 24.89
C ALA A 546 -15.15 -48.27 25.51
N THR A 547 -14.26 -48.85 24.70
CA THR A 547 -12.89 -49.23 25.07
C THR A 547 -11.91 -48.04 25.04
N SER A 548 -12.16 -47.02 24.21
CA SER A 548 -11.36 -45.79 24.18
C SER A 548 -12.15 -44.60 23.64
N ILE A 549 -11.81 -43.40 24.10
CA ILE A 549 -12.28 -42.12 23.55
C ILE A 549 -11.07 -41.19 23.41
N GLU A 550 -10.75 -40.79 22.18
CA GLU A 550 -9.60 -39.93 21.87
C GLU A 550 -9.97 -38.84 20.84
N ASP A 551 -9.06 -37.89 20.58
CA ASP A 551 -9.21 -36.96 19.45
C ASP A 551 -9.11 -37.74 18.13
N ALA A 552 -10.04 -37.50 17.19
CA ALA A 552 -10.02 -38.18 15.89
C ALA A 552 -8.81 -37.79 15.03
N TYR A 553 -8.22 -36.62 15.29
CA TYR A 553 -7.24 -35.94 14.46
C TYR A 553 -6.03 -35.50 15.28
N THR A 554 -4.83 -35.79 14.79
CA THR A 554 -3.55 -35.31 15.36
C THR A 554 -3.39 -33.80 15.16
N ASP A 555 -2.44 -33.17 15.84
CA ASP A 555 -2.17 -31.73 15.67
C ASP A 555 -1.77 -31.37 14.23
N PHE A 556 -1.12 -32.29 13.51
CA PHE A 556 -0.88 -32.17 12.07
C PHE A 556 -2.20 -32.15 11.26
N HIS A 557 -3.12 -33.07 11.55
CA HIS A 557 -4.44 -33.08 10.91
C HIS A 557 -5.26 -31.83 11.28
N LYS A 558 -5.19 -31.36 12.53
CA LYS A 558 -5.82 -30.08 12.94
C LYS A 558 -5.24 -28.91 12.16
N ALA A 559 -3.92 -28.83 11.98
CA ALA A 559 -3.28 -27.80 11.15
C ALA A 559 -3.68 -27.88 9.66
N VAL A 560 -3.88 -29.08 9.11
CA VAL A 560 -4.46 -29.27 7.74
C VAL A 560 -5.89 -28.74 7.67
N LEU A 561 -6.73 -29.04 8.67
CA LEU A 561 -8.11 -28.53 8.75
C LEU A 561 -8.14 -27.00 8.92
N ASP A 562 -7.21 -26.41 9.69
CA ASP A 562 -7.12 -24.96 9.86
C ASP A 562 -6.67 -24.25 8.58
N GLY A 563 -5.66 -24.80 7.88
CA GLY A 563 -5.26 -24.34 6.55
C GLY A 563 -6.41 -24.41 5.54
N LEU A 564 -7.23 -25.47 5.61
CA LEU A 564 -8.39 -25.67 4.75
C LEU A 564 -9.54 -24.69 5.06
N GLN A 565 -9.89 -24.45 6.32
CA GLN A 565 -10.93 -23.46 6.67
C GLN A 565 -10.48 -22.01 6.39
N ALA A 566 -9.18 -21.73 6.49
CA ALA A 566 -8.59 -20.48 6.03
C ALA A 566 -8.67 -20.35 4.50
N ALA A 567 -8.36 -21.42 3.74
CA ALA A 567 -8.50 -21.45 2.29
C ALA A 567 -9.94 -21.21 1.83
N TYR A 568 -10.94 -21.84 2.47
CA TYR A 568 -12.35 -21.56 2.21
C TYR A 568 -12.72 -20.08 2.47
N LYS A 569 -12.27 -19.49 3.59
CA LYS A 569 -12.51 -18.07 3.90
C LYS A 569 -11.90 -17.14 2.85
N VAL A 570 -10.64 -17.36 2.49
CA VAL A 570 -9.92 -16.54 1.50
C VAL A 570 -10.54 -16.69 0.12
N THR A 571 -10.95 -17.90 -0.28
CA THR A 571 -11.63 -18.15 -1.56
C THR A 571 -12.97 -17.41 -1.64
N ALA A 572 -13.83 -17.53 -0.63
CA ALA A 572 -15.13 -16.87 -0.60
C ALA A 572 -15.01 -15.33 -0.67
N ASN A 573 -14.10 -14.74 0.12
CA ASN A 573 -13.87 -13.29 0.08
C ASN A 573 -13.23 -12.83 -1.25
N SER A 574 -12.33 -13.63 -1.83
CA SER A 574 -11.68 -13.31 -3.11
C SER A 574 -12.60 -13.48 -4.31
N LEU A 575 -13.72 -14.22 -4.17
CA LEU A 575 -14.64 -14.47 -5.26
C LEU A 575 -15.37 -13.18 -5.69
N TYR A 576 -15.88 -12.39 -4.75
CA TYR A 576 -16.39 -11.03 -5.03
C TYR A 576 -15.33 -10.18 -5.75
N GLY A 577 -14.08 -10.21 -5.26
CA GLY A 577 -12.98 -9.45 -5.87
C GLY A 577 -12.62 -9.91 -7.29
N ALA A 578 -12.87 -11.17 -7.63
CA ALA A 578 -12.69 -11.70 -8.99
C ALA A 578 -13.75 -11.16 -9.97
N LEU A 579 -15.00 -10.97 -9.53
CA LEU A 579 -16.07 -10.40 -10.35
C LEU A 579 -15.83 -8.92 -10.67
N GLY A 580 -15.17 -8.20 -9.76
CA GLY A 580 -14.82 -6.79 -9.93
C GLY A 580 -13.45 -6.52 -10.58
N ALA A 581 -12.69 -7.55 -10.99
CA ALA A 581 -11.33 -7.39 -11.53
C ALA A 581 -11.25 -7.75 -13.02
N ARG A 582 -11.04 -6.75 -13.90
CA ARG A 582 -11.01 -6.91 -15.37
C ARG A 582 -10.07 -7.98 -15.92
N SER A 583 -8.96 -8.24 -15.22
CA SER A 583 -7.99 -9.28 -15.61
C SER A 583 -8.46 -10.72 -15.30
N ASN A 584 -9.65 -10.89 -14.73
CA ASN A 584 -10.27 -12.17 -14.43
C ASN A 584 -11.31 -12.55 -15.51
N PRO A 585 -11.32 -13.79 -16.04
CA PRO A 585 -12.35 -14.23 -16.98
C PRO A 585 -13.79 -14.25 -16.41
N LEU A 586 -13.96 -14.16 -15.09
CA LEU A 586 -15.28 -14.06 -14.44
C LEU A 586 -15.81 -12.61 -14.34
N TYR A 587 -15.06 -11.61 -14.80
CA TYR A 587 -15.39 -10.19 -14.63
C TYR A 587 -16.80 -9.85 -15.09
N LEU A 588 -17.63 -9.39 -14.14
CA LEU A 588 -18.94 -8.82 -14.39
C LEU A 588 -19.22 -7.78 -13.29
N LYS A 589 -18.84 -6.54 -13.58
CA LYS A 589 -18.98 -5.33 -12.73
C LYS A 589 -20.29 -5.30 -11.94
N ASP A 590 -21.39 -5.58 -12.62
CA ASP A 590 -22.75 -5.52 -12.09
C ASP A 590 -22.94 -6.36 -10.82
N LEU A 591 -22.37 -7.57 -10.78
CA LEU A 591 -22.47 -8.47 -9.62
C LEU A 591 -21.70 -7.93 -8.41
N ALA A 592 -20.46 -7.46 -8.64
CA ALA A 592 -19.62 -6.89 -7.58
C ALA A 592 -20.27 -5.62 -7.02
N ALA A 593 -20.85 -4.80 -7.87
CA ALA A 593 -21.46 -3.54 -7.49
C ALA A 593 -22.82 -3.71 -6.77
N CYS A 594 -23.66 -4.67 -7.18
CA CYS A 594 -24.83 -5.10 -6.41
C CYS A 594 -24.43 -5.60 -5.01
N THR A 595 -23.34 -6.38 -4.93
CA THR A 595 -22.85 -6.97 -3.67
C THR A 595 -22.52 -5.92 -2.62
N THR A 596 -21.85 -4.83 -3.03
CA THR A 596 -21.51 -3.75 -2.10
C THR A 596 -22.73 -2.89 -1.75
N ALA A 597 -23.67 -2.67 -2.68
CA ALA A 597 -24.91 -1.92 -2.43
C ALA A 597 -25.76 -2.53 -1.31
N THR A 598 -26.00 -3.84 -1.36
CA THR A 598 -26.60 -4.58 -0.25
C THR A 598 -25.80 -4.38 1.05
N GLY A 599 -24.46 -4.44 0.97
CA GLY A 599 -23.57 -4.25 2.12
C GLY A 599 -23.70 -2.87 2.81
N ARG A 600 -23.68 -1.76 2.07
CA ARG A 600 -23.82 -0.40 2.64
C ARG A 600 -25.20 -0.16 3.24
N SER A 601 -26.25 -0.65 2.58
CA SER A 601 -27.64 -0.54 3.08
C SER A 601 -27.79 -1.20 4.45
N LEU A 602 -27.23 -2.40 4.62
CA LEU A 602 -27.24 -3.14 5.88
C LEU A 602 -26.54 -2.38 7.02
N ILE A 603 -25.33 -1.87 6.80
CA ILE A 603 -24.55 -1.13 7.81
C ILE A 603 -25.33 0.09 8.34
N LEU A 604 -26.02 0.81 7.45
CA LEU A 604 -26.84 1.97 7.83
C LEU A 604 -28.09 1.55 8.63
N GLN A 605 -28.75 0.46 8.25
CA GLN A 605 -29.89 -0.10 9.00
C GLN A 605 -29.49 -0.54 10.42
N ALA A 606 -28.35 -1.23 10.57
CA ALA A 606 -27.82 -1.65 11.87
C ALA A 606 -27.54 -0.44 12.78
N LYS A 607 -26.89 0.60 12.25
CA LYS A 607 -26.64 1.86 12.97
C LYS A 607 -27.95 2.52 13.43
N ALA A 608 -28.90 2.68 12.52
CA ALA A 608 -30.21 3.28 12.81
C ALA A 608 -30.95 2.52 13.93
N PHE A 609 -30.97 1.19 13.86
CA PHE A 609 -31.62 0.32 14.83
C PHE A 609 -31.02 0.43 16.24
N VAL A 610 -29.68 0.32 16.39
CA VAL A 610 -29.06 0.36 17.73
C VAL A 610 -29.11 1.74 18.38
N GLN A 611 -29.12 2.81 17.58
CA GLN A 611 -29.35 4.17 18.10
C GLN A 611 -30.79 4.34 18.60
N LYS A 612 -31.79 3.81 17.89
CA LYS A 612 -33.21 3.95 18.22
C LYS A 612 -33.67 3.02 19.34
N GLU A 613 -33.55 1.70 19.16
CA GLU A 613 -34.14 0.70 20.06
C GLU A 613 -33.30 0.46 21.33
N PHE A 614 -31.97 0.66 21.25
CA PHE A 614 -31.04 0.43 22.35
C PHE A 614 -30.43 1.72 22.93
N GLY A 615 -30.83 2.89 22.40
CA GLY A 615 -30.35 4.20 22.85
C GLY A 615 -28.83 4.37 22.76
N ALA A 616 -28.16 3.65 21.87
CA ALA A 616 -26.71 3.54 21.83
C ALA A 616 -26.06 4.79 21.22
N ARG A 617 -24.94 5.24 21.82
CA ARG A 617 -24.07 6.25 21.23
C ARG A 617 -23.07 5.58 20.28
N VAL A 618 -23.25 5.78 18.97
CA VAL A 618 -22.28 5.33 17.97
C VAL A 618 -21.16 6.36 17.86
N ILE A 619 -19.91 5.94 18.10
CA ILE A 619 -18.74 6.84 18.22
C ILE A 619 -17.90 6.96 16.92
N TYR A 620 -18.57 6.76 15.77
CA TYR A 620 -18.03 6.74 14.40
C TYR A 620 -19.14 7.41 13.46
N GLY A 621 -18.90 8.44 12.60
CA GLY A 621 -19.76 8.97 11.45
C GLY A 621 -19.25 10.15 10.52
N ASP A 622 -18.99 9.97 9.19
CA ASP A 622 -18.06 10.73 8.25
C ASP A 622 -18.57 11.91 7.32
N SER A 623 -17.74 12.93 6.92
CA SER A 623 -18.18 14.19 6.18
C SER A 623 -17.15 15.17 5.47
N VAL A 624 -17.59 16.03 4.49
CA VAL A 624 -16.87 17.22 3.85
C VAL A 624 -17.73 18.51 3.68
N ALA A 625 -17.43 19.55 2.86
CA ALA A 625 -18.16 20.85 2.83
C ALA A 625 -18.69 21.35 1.45
N GLY A 626 -19.56 22.38 1.48
CA GLY A 626 -20.52 22.70 0.39
C GLY A 626 -20.08 23.61 -0.76
N TYR A 627 -19.26 24.64 -0.52
CA TYR A 627 -18.75 25.48 -1.62
C TYR A 627 -17.59 24.84 -2.39
N THR A 628 -17.03 23.73 -1.90
CA THR A 628 -15.88 23.05 -2.48
C THR A 628 -16.18 22.68 -3.94
N PRO A 629 -15.36 23.11 -4.92
CA PRO A 629 -15.55 22.68 -6.30
C PRO A 629 -15.37 21.17 -6.45
N VAL A 630 -16.23 20.60 -7.28
CA VAL A 630 -16.19 19.23 -7.77
C VAL A 630 -16.19 19.34 -9.29
N LEU A 631 -15.30 18.62 -9.98
CA LEU A 631 -15.16 18.73 -11.43
C LEU A 631 -16.28 17.99 -12.15
N LEU A 632 -17.52 18.51 -12.15
CA LEU A 632 -18.70 17.84 -12.68
C LEU A 632 -18.67 17.53 -14.19
N ARG A 633 -19.51 16.57 -14.59
CA ARG A 633 -20.04 16.38 -15.95
C ARG A 633 -21.54 16.11 -15.78
N ARG A 634 -22.39 16.69 -16.61
CA ARG A 634 -23.85 16.51 -16.50
C ARG A 634 -24.42 15.98 -17.80
N GLY A 635 -25.37 15.05 -17.68
CA GLY A 635 -26.04 14.42 -18.82
C GLY A 635 -25.05 13.71 -19.76
N GLY A 636 -23.99 13.11 -19.23
CA GLY A 636 -23.00 12.34 -19.99
C GLY A 636 -22.12 13.13 -20.95
N THR A 637 -22.25 14.47 -21.03
CA THR A 637 -21.69 15.25 -22.16
C THR A 637 -21.06 16.58 -21.80
N ALA A 638 -21.61 17.36 -20.87
CA ALA A 638 -21.09 18.68 -20.53
C ALA A 638 -20.18 18.63 -19.29
N VAL A 639 -18.87 18.75 -19.48
CA VAL A 639 -17.88 18.82 -18.39
C VAL A 639 -17.78 20.25 -17.83
N VAL A 640 -18.02 20.44 -16.53
CA VAL A 640 -18.10 21.73 -15.84
C VAL A 640 -17.63 21.59 -14.39
N TYR A 641 -16.74 22.46 -13.89
CA TYR A 641 -16.61 22.60 -12.44
C TYR A 641 -17.89 23.24 -11.86
N GLU A 642 -18.36 22.75 -10.71
CA GLU A 642 -19.46 23.31 -9.92
C GLU A 642 -19.17 23.12 -8.41
N THR A 643 -19.88 23.83 -7.53
CA THR A 643 -19.79 23.61 -6.07
C THR A 643 -20.70 22.46 -5.61
N ILE A 644 -20.42 21.82 -4.47
CA ILE A 644 -21.31 20.78 -3.90
C ILE A 644 -22.73 21.31 -3.64
N GLU A 645 -22.88 22.58 -3.25
CA GLU A 645 -24.18 23.23 -3.08
C GLU A 645 -24.96 23.38 -4.41
N ARG A 646 -24.31 23.86 -5.48
CA ARG A 646 -24.97 24.07 -6.78
C ARG A 646 -24.96 22.83 -7.69
N MET A 647 -24.21 21.79 -7.30
CA MET A 647 -24.36 20.42 -7.77
C MET A 647 -25.81 19.93 -7.57
N VAL A 648 -26.45 20.33 -6.46
CA VAL A 648 -27.85 20.05 -6.11
C VAL A 648 -28.87 20.96 -6.84
N GLY A 649 -28.45 22.14 -7.28
CA GLY A 649 -29.31 23.08 -8.02
C GLY A 649 -30.55 23.53 -7.22
N THR A 650 -31.71 23.55 -7.87
CA THR A 650 -33.02 23.82 -7.23
C THR A 650 -33.68 22.55 -6.66
N GLY A 651 -32.92 21.47 -6.49
CA GLY A 651 -33.42 20.20 -5.95
C GLY A 651 -34.08 20.35 -4.58
N ARG A 652 -35.16 19.62 -4.34
CA ARG A 652 -35.79 19.55 -3.01
C ARG A 652 -34.88 18.79 -2.05
N TRP A 653 -34.07 19.54 -1.31
CA TRP A 653 -33.56 19.11 0.00
C TRP A 653 -34.72 18.53 0.79
N THR A 654 -34.64 17.23 1.03
CA THR A 654 -35.64 16.44 1.75
C THR A 654 -35.09 16.16 3.13
N PRO A 655 -35.65 16.75 4.19
CA PRO A 655 -35.24 16.45 5.56
C PRO A 655 -35.34 14.95 5.83
N CYS A 656 -34.29 14.35 6.37
CA CYS A 656 -34.19 12.91 6.61
C CYS A 656 -35.01 12.43 7.83
N LEU A 657 -36.18 13.04 8.07
CA LEU A 657 -37.07 12.81 9.20
C LEU A 657 -37.63 11.38 9.28
N SER A 658 -37.66 10.67 8.14
CA SER A 658 -38.05 9.27 8.03
C SER A 658 -36.88 8.29 7.95
N GLU A 659 -35.63 8.77 7.97
CA GLU A 659 -34.42 7.93 8.03
C GLU A 659 -33.86 7.95 9.47
N PRO A 660 -34.04 6.90 10.28
CA PRO A 660 -33.72 6.98 11.70
C PRO A 660 -32.22 7.17 11.96
N GLY A 661 -31.88 8.08 12.87
CA GLY A 661 -30.50 8.53 13.11
C GLY A 661 -30.01 9.62 12.13
N ARG A 662 -30.89 10.20 11.31
CA ARG A 662 -30.60 11.33 10.39
C ARG A 662 -31.59 12.50 10.54
N GLU A 663 -32.32 12.57 11.65
CA GLU A 663 -33.41 13.54 11.88
C GLU A 663 -32.97 15.02 11.87
N GLY A 664 -31.65 15.27 11.97
CA GLY A 664 -31.01 16.59 11.83
C GLY A 664 -30.11 16.73 10.58
N LYS A 665 -30.34 15.91 9.54
CA LYS A 665 -29.70 16.00 8.22
C LYS A 665 -30.77 16.23 7.15
N ASP A 666 -30.40 16.87 6.04
CA ASP A 666 -31.20 16.86 4.80
C ASP A 666 -30.43 16.08 3.72
N ALA A 667 -31.14 15.34 2.87
CA ALA A 667 -30.56 14.74 1.69
C ALA A 667 -31.13 15.40 0.42
N CYS A 668 -30.34 15.44 -0.64
CA CYS A 668 -30.88 15.50 -2.00
C CYS A 668 -30.28 14.37 -2.83
N GLU A 669 -31.14 13.59 -3.48
CA GLU A 669 -30.74 12.62 -4.48
C GLU A 669 -30.38 13.34 -5.78
N LEU A 670 -29.36 12.86 -6.48
CA LEU A 670 -28.88 13.41 -7.76
C LEU A 670 -28.90 12.34 -8.85
N HIS A 671 -29.19 12.75 -10.07
CA HIS A 671 -29.35 11.89 -11.24
C HIS A 671 -28.73 12.56 -12.47
N GLY A 672 -27.79 11.91 -13.18
CA GLY A 672 -27.08 12.52 -14.32
C GLY A 672 -26.20 13.71 -13.93
N VAL A 673 -25.54 13.61 -12.77
CA VAL A 673 -24.65 14.63 -12.17
C VAL A 673 -23.31 13.98 -11.85
N GLU A 674 -22.62 13.62 -12.92
CA GLU A 674 -21.25 13.11 -12.94
C GLU A 674 -20.21 14.19 -12.56
N ALA A 675 -18.95 13.78 -12.48
CA ALA A 675 -17.72 14.51 -12.15
C ALA A 675 -16.48 13.60 -12.29
N TRP A 676 -15.31 14.22 -12.28
CA TRP A 676 -14.10 13.59 -12.76
C TRP A 676 -13.27 12.95 -11.68
N THR A 677 -12.67 11.82 -12.05
CA THR A 677 -12.49 10.78 -11.08
C THR A 677 -11.13 10.07 -11.17
N GLU A 678 -10.61 9.77 -12.37
CA GLU A 678 -9.19 9.42 -12.68
C GLU A 678 -8.94 9.08 -14.16
N ALA A 679 -9.90 8.39 -14.78
CA ALA A 679 -9.88 7.77 -16.12
C ALA A 679 -11.32 7.32 -16.51
N GLY A 680 -12.28 8.25 -16.36
CA GLY A 680 -13.72 7.97 -16.19
C GLY A 680 -14.38 8.97 -15.22
N TRP A 681 -15.59 8.67 -14.73
CA TRP A 681 -16.51 9.61 -14.05
C TRP A 681 -17.58 8.95 -13.11
N THR A 682 -17.26 8.43 -11.91
CA THR A 682 -18.14 7.49 -11.13
C THR A 682 -19.11 8.09 -10.09
N PRO A 683 -20.38 7.66 -9.92
CA PRO A 683 -21.46 8.08 -8.98
C PRO A 683 -21.38 8.76 -7.61
N VAL A 684 -22.29 9.77 -7.43
CA VAL A 684 -22.86 10.45 -6.24
C VAL A 684 -24.37 10.25 -6.29
N HIS A 685 -24.88 9.46 -5.38
CA HIS A 685 -26.31 9.17 -5.25
C HIS A 685 -27.02 10.36 -4.67
N ARG A 686 -26.35 10.89 -3.67
CA ARG A 686 -26.95 11.59 -2.58
C ARG A 686 -25.92 12.50 -1.99
N VAL A 687 -26.30 13.75 -1.87
CA VAL A 687 -25.60 14.73 -1.06
C VAL A 687 -26.36 14.82 0.24
N ILE A 688 -25.75 14.41 1.35
CA ILE A 688 -26.36 14.48 2.68
C ILE A 688 -25.76 15.67 3.41
N ARG A 689 -26.50 16.77 3.54
CA ARG A 689 -26.03 17.92 4.32
C ARG A 689 -26.42 17.82 5.79
N HIS A 690 -25.59 18.32 6.69
CA HIS A 690 -25.90 18.49 8.10
C HIS A 690 -25.13 19.64 8.73
N ALA A 691 -25.65 20.16 9.85
CA ALA A 691 -24.98 21.24 10.56
C ALA A 691 -23.56 20.82 10.97
N LEU A 692 -22.60 21.71 10.72
CA LEU A 692 -21.19 21.40 10.93
C LEU A 692 -20.87 21.36 12.44
N ALA A 693 -20.35 20.23 12.89
CA ALA A 693 -20.49 19.80 14.29
C ALA A 693 -19.68 20.64 15.28
N LYS A 694 -20.32 21.10 16.37
CA LYS A 694 -19.73 21.99 17.40
C LYS A 694 -18.38 21.49 17.94
N GLY A 695 -17.32 22.03 17.36
CA GLY A 695 -16.15 22.46 18.11
C GLY A 695 -14.85 22.42 17.34
N LYS A 696 -14.77 23.20 16.27
CA LYS A 696 -13.98 22.93 15.06
C LYS A 696 -13.86 24.22 14.16
N ALA A 697 -13.21 24.21 12.96
CA ALA A 697 -13.16 25.19 11.78
C ALA A 697 -12.35 24.78 10.46
N MET A 698 -12.95 24.20 9.38
CA MET A 698 -12.45 23.62 8.08
C MET A 698 -11.00 23.87 7.63
N VAL A 699 -10.30 22.84 7.12
CA VAL A 699 -8.90 22.94 6.60
C VAL A 699 -8.81 23.20 5.11
N ARG A 700 -7.86 24.05 4.71
CA ARG A 700 -7.37 24.12 3.32
C ARG A 700 -6.13 23.26 3.19
N VAL A 701 -6.16 22.27 2.31
CA VAL A 701 -5.02 21.39 2.03
C VAL A 701 -4.55 21.67 0.61
N MET A 702 -3.30 22.10 0.49
CA MET A 702 -2.70 22.62 -0.74
C MET A 702 -1.52 21.73 -1.17
N THR A 703 -1.32 21.54 -2.46
CA THR A 703 -0.11 20.94 -3.07
C THR A 703 0.32 21.82 -4.25
N SER A 704 1.37 21.47 -5.00
CA SER A 704 1.66 22.21 -6.23
C SER A 704 0.61 22.01 -7.33
N MET A 705 -0.28 21.00 -7.19
CA MET A 705 -1.24 20.54 -8.21
C MET A 705 -2.70 20.51 -7.73
N GLY A 706 -3.02 21.11 -6.57
CA GLY A 706 -4.40 21.23 -6.11
C GLY A 706 -4.56 21.93 -4.76
N VAL A 707 -5.78 22.41 -4.48
CA VAL A 707 -6.16 23.10 -3.24
C VAL A 707 -7.60 22.73 -2.88
N VAL A 708 -7.80 22.05 -1.75
CA VAL A 708 -9.12 21.57 -1.29
C VAL A 708 -9.46 22.09 0.09
N ASP A 709 -10.73 22.44 0.32
CA ASP A 709 -11.27 22.65 1.66
C ASP A 709 -12.07 21.40 2.11
N VAL A 710 -11.60 20.72 3.17
CA VAL A 710 -12.22 19.51 3.77
C VAL A 710 -12.36 19.62 5.29
N THR A 711 -13.07 18.67 5.91
CA THR A 711 -13.02 18.55 7.38
C THR A 711 -11.63 18.08 7.83
N ASP A 712 -11.17 18.50 9.01
CA ASP A 712 -9.79 18.29 9.46
C ASP A 712 -9.50 16.82 9.81
N ASP A 713 -10.54 16.07 10.15
CA ASP A 713 -10.58 14.63 10.31
C ASP A 713 -11.04 13.87 9.04
N HIS A 714 -11.37 14.56 7.94
CA HIS A 714 -11.76 13.89 6.69
C HIS A 714 -10.68 12.94 6.18
N SER A 715 -11.11 11.88 5.51
CA SER A 715 -10.20 10.94 4.86
C SER A 715 -9.71 11.50 3.51
N LEU A 716 -8.59 12.21 3.48
CA LEU A 716 -7.82 12.35 2.24
C LEU A 716 -7.14 11.01 1.90
N LEU A 717 -6.60 10.86 0.69
CA LEU A 717 -5.87 9.66 0.28
C LEU A 717 -4.38 9.87 0.02
N ARG A 718 -3.58 8.89 0.41
CA ARG A 718 -2.18 8.70 -0.02
C ARG A 718 -2.13 7.99 -1.40
N PRO A 719 -1.05 8.13 -2.18
CA PRO A 719 -0.90 7.52 -3.52
C PRO A 719 -1.05 6.00 -3.64
N ASP A 720 -1.10 5.29 -2.52
CA ASP A 720 -1.34 3.85 -2.41
C ASP A 720 -2.79 3.48 -2.05
N GLY A 721 -3.68 4.48 -1.95
CA GLY A 721 -5.08 4.31 -1.56
C GLY A 721 -5.30 4.20 -0.04
N GLU A 722 -4.28 4.45 0.80
CA GLU A 722 -4.46 4.47 2.25
C GLU A 722 -4.99 5.83 2.76
N PRO A 723 -6.00 5.84 3.65
CA PRO A 723 -6.55 7.07 4.21
C PRO A 723 -5.59 7.83 5.12
N VAL A 724 -5.59 9.15 4.97
CA VAL A 724 -4.82 10.09 5.77
C VAL A 724 -5.69 11.30 6.08
N THR A 725 -5.71 11.75 7.34
CA THR A 725 -6.46 12.96 7.69
C THR A 725 -5.58 14.20 7.56
N PRO A 726 -6.14 15.37 7.22
CA PRO A 726 -5.40 16.63 7.18
C PRO A 726 -4.52 16.89 8.41
N ARG A 727 -5.04 16.69 9.64
CA ARG A 727 -4.24 16.86 10.88
C ARG A 727 -2.97 16.00 10.94
N SER A 728 -2.92 14.93 10.14
CA SER A 728 -1.84 13.95 10.12
C SER A 728 -0.86 14.10 8.96
N LEU A 729 -1.01 15.13 8.12
CA LEU A 729 -0.10 15.44 7.01
C LEU A 729 1.14 16.20 7.50
N GLY A 730 2.33 15.63 7.25
CA GLY A 730 3.59 16.36 7.32
C GLY A 730 3.82 17.25 6.09
N VAL A 731 4.78 18.17 6.20
CA VAL A 731 5.18 19.15 5.16
C VAL A 731 5.56 18.51 3.80
N ASP A 732 5.90 17.21 3.81
CA ASP A 732 6.25 16.41 2.63
C ASP A 732 5.34 15.18 2.40
N ASP A 733 4.22 15.06 3.12
CA ASP A 733 3.28 13.97 2.87
C ASP A 733 2.62 14.16 1.49
N ARG A 734 2.81 13.18 0.61
CA ARG A 734 2.21 13.17 -0.71
C ARG A 734 0.77 12.67 -0.62
N LEU A 735 -0.14 13.42 -1.22
CA LEU A 735 -1.52 12.98 -1.46
C LEU A 735 -1.62 12.34 -2.85
N LEU A 736 -2.58 11.42 -3.02
CA LEU A 736 -2.97 10.91 -4.33
C LEU A 736 -3.56 12.09 -5.14
N HIS A 737 -3.30 12.10 -6.44
CA HIS A 737 -3.82 13.08 -7.39
C HIS A 737 -4.20 12.38 -8.70
N ALA A 738 -5.24 12.85 -9.39
CA ALA A 738 -5.67 12.37 -10.70
C ALA A 738 -5.29 13.35 -11.83
N PRO A 739 -4.98 12.91 -13.06
CA PRO A 739 -4.90 13.82 -14.22
C PRO A 739 -6.25 14.51 -14.46
N HIS A 740 -6.35 15.52 -15.34
CA HIS A 740 -7.65 16.05 -15.75
C HIS A 740 -8.33 15.12 -16.78
N PRO A 741 -9.66 15.20 -16.93
CA PRO A 741 -10.36 14.50 -17.99
C PRO A 741 -10.05 15.09 -19.37
N ALA A 742 -10.43 14.34 -20.41
CA ALA A 742 -10.80 14.95 -21.67
C ALA A 742 -12.03 15.86 -21.45
N TRP A 743 -11.87 17.14 -21.77
CA TRP A 743 -12.94 18.14 -21.64
C TRP A 743 -13.93 18.00 -22.81
N THR A 744 -15.23 17.96 -22.52
CA THR A 744 -16.30 17.85 -23.54
C THR A 744 -17.40 18.88 -23.29
N SER A 745 -17.91 19.49 -24.37
CA SER A 745 -19.07 20.39 -24.34
C SER A 745 -20.30 19.71 -24.93
N ALA A 746 -21.49 20.07 -24.43
CA ALA A 746 -22.75 19.69 -25.05
C ALA A 746 -22.94 20.45 -26.38
N GLY A 747 -22.37 19.90 -27.45
CA GLY A 747 -22.42 20.46 -28.80
C GLY A 747 -21.18 21.29 -29.17
N THR A 748 -20.90 21.35 -30.47
CA THR A 748 -19.82 22.13 -31.09
C THR A 748 -20.37 23.43 -31.67
N THR A 749 -20.37 24.51 -30.88
CA THR A 749 -20.32 25.86 -31.49
C THR A 749 -18.87 26.14 -31.85
N ASN A 750 -18.54 26.17 -33.15
CA ASN A 750 -17.21 26.58 -33.61
C ASN A 750 -16.91 28.01 -33.17
N ILE A 751 -16.06 28.15 -32.16
CA ILE A 751 -15.52 29.42 -31.71
C ILE A 751 -14.29 29.78 -32.56
N SER A 752 -14.21 31.01 -33.06
CA SER A 752 -13.03 31.46 -33.79
C SER A 752 -11.84 31.69 -32.85
N VAL A 753 -10.62 31.73 -33.38
CA VAL A 753 -9.42 32.06 -32.58
C VAL A 753 -9.55 33.49 -32.03
N GLN A 754 -10.16 34.37 -32.81
CA GLN A 754 -10.45 35.76 -32.48
C GLN A 754 -11.51 35.86 -31.37
N GLU A 755 -12.68 35.21 -31.52
CA GLU A 755 -13.75 35.18 -30.48
C GLU A 755 -13.22 34.58 -29.16
N ALA A 756 -12.41 33.53 -29.22
CA ALA A 756 -11.76 32.95 -28.05
C ALA A 756 -10.83 33.95 -27.35
N CYS A 757 -10.01 34.69 -28.11
CA CYS A 757 -9.12 35.73 -27.59
C CYS A 757 -9.92 36.85 -26.90
N ILE A 758 -10.96 37.34 -27.56
CA ILE A 758 -11.85 38.39 -27.06
C ILE A 758 -12.54 37.93 -25.76
N MET A 759 -13.08 36.71 -25.70
CA MET A 759 -13.65 36.16 -24.46
C MET A 759 -12.62 36.07 -23.31
N GLY A 760 -11.35 35.81 -23.62
CA GLY A 760 -10.25 35.86 -22.66
C GLY A 760 -10.02 37.28 -22.11
N MET A 761 -10.01 38.29 -22.99
CA MET A 761 -9.88 39.71 -22.60
C MET A 761 -11.02 40.16 -21.68
N PHE A 762 -12.24 39.69 -21.92
CA PHE A 762 -13.38 39.94 -21.03
C PHE A 762 -13.19 39.29 -19.65
N MET A 763 -12.75 38.04 -19.58
CA MET A 763 -12.49 37.34 -18.31
C MET A 763 -11.38 38.01 -17.47
N GLY A 764 -10.42 38.68 -18.12
CA GLY A 764 -9.33 39.38 -17.43
C GLY A 764 -9.55 40.86 -17.17
N CYS A 765 -10.64 41.46 -17.68
CA CYS A 765 -11.00 42.84 -17.35
C CYS A 765 -11.34 42.98 -15.86
N ARG A 766 -10.90 44.08 -15.24
CA ARG A 766 -10.95 44.28 -13.78
C ARG A 766 -12.31 44.76 -13.23
N CYS A 767 -13.31 44.87 -14.09
CA CYS A 767 -14.63 45.35 -13.70
C CYS A 767 -15.37 44.29 -12.86
N ASN A 768 -16.29 44.73 -12.02
CA ASN A 768 -17.21 43.79 -11.38
C ASN A 768 -18.12 43.14 -12.43
N LEU A 769 -18.72 41.98 -12.10
CA LEU A 769 -19.62 41.23 -12.99
C LEU A 769 -20.68 42.12 -13.66
N ASP A 770 -21.25 43.05 -12.89
CA ASP A 770 -22.29 44.01 -13.30
C ASP A 770 -21.83 45.06 -14.35
N GLU A 771 -20.52 45.23 -14.54
CA GLU A 771 -19.92 46.17 -15.49
C GLU A 771 -19.41 45.45 -16.75
N THR A 772 -18.77 44.29 -16.58
CA THR A 772 -18.37 43.42 -17.71
C THR A 772 -19.56 42.98 -18.56
N ALA A 773 -20.75 42.84 -17.96
CA ALA A 773 -21.98 42.48 -18.65
C ALA A 773 -22.42 43.47 -19.75
N LYS A 774 -21.79 44.66 -19.84
CA LYS A 774 -22.12 45.73 -20.81
C LYS A 774 -21.31 45.67 -22.12
N GLY A 775 -20.35 44.75 -22.25
CA GLY A 775 -19.62 44.54 -23.51
C GLY A 775 -18.40 45.43 -23.74
N PHE A 776 -17.80 45.96 -22.68
CA PHE A 776 -16.65 46.85 -22.77
C PHE A 776 -15.34 46.12 -22.44
N ILE A 777 -14.31 46.32 -23.26
CA ILE A 777 -12.94 45.89 -22.97
C ILE A 777 -12.12 47.14 -22.64
N TYR A 778 -11.35 47.08 -21.56
CA TYR A 778 -10.59 48.22 -21.03
C TYR A 778 -9.08 47.98 -21.14
N SER A 779 -8.30 49.01 -21.48
CA SER A 779 -6.83 48.93 -21.49
C SER A 779 -6.16 50.29 -21.29
N TYR A 780 -5.08 50.33 -20.52
CA TYR A 780 -4.25 51.54 -20.35
C TYR A 780 -3.39 51.89 -21.59
N ALA A 781 -3.36 51.02 -22.62
CA ALA A 781 -2.46 51.16 -23.76
C ALA A 781 -3.22 51.29 -25.08
N MET A 782 -3.12 52.46 -25.72
CA MET A 782 -3.77 52.73 -27.02
C MET A 782 -3.40 51.71 -28.11
N ARG A 783 -2.15 51.24 -28.17
CA ARG A 783 -1.77 50.19 -29.15
C ARG A 783 -2.47 48.85 -28.90
N THR A 784 -2.71 48.51 -27.63
CA THR A 784 -3.41 47.29 -27.23
C THR A 784 -4.90 47.41 -27.54
N ILE A 785 -5.54 48.55 -27.20
CA ILE A 785 -6.96 48.77 -27.50
C ILE A 785 -7.23 48.87 -29.02
N GLN A 786 -6.26 49.34 -29.81
CA GLN A 786 -6.31 49.34 -31.28
C GLN A 786 -6.23 47.91 -31.85
N ALA A 787 -5.26 47.11 -31.42
CA ALA A 787 -5.17 45.70 -31.82
C ALA A 787 -6.42 44.89 -31.42
N TYR A 788 -7.03 45.22 -30.27
CA TYR A 788 -8.33 44.65 -29.87
C TYR A 788 -9.46 45.08 -30.82
N ALA A 789 -9.53 46.37 -31.20
CA ALA A 789 -10.56 46.88 -32.10
C ALA A 789 -10.50 46.22 -33.49
N GLU A 790 -9.30 46.04 -34.03
CA GLU A 790 -9.05 45.28 -35.26
C GLU A 790 -9.53 43.83 -35.13
N LEU A 791 -9.18 43.15 -34.03
CA LEU A 791 -9.58 41.77 -33.76
C LEU A 791 -11.10 41.60 -33.57
N CYS A 792 -11.75 42.57 -32.92
CA CYS A 792 -13.19 42.60 -32.72
C CYS A 792 -13.95 42.89 -34.04
N ALA A 793 -13.41 43.74 -34.91
CA ALA A 793 -13.99 44.00 -36.23
C ALA A 793 -13.84 42.79 -37.19
N ASP A 794 -12.72 42.06 -37.12
CA ASP A 794 -12.50 40.81 -37.87
C ASP A 794 -13.42 39.67 -37.36
N ALA A 795 -13.56 39.53 -36.03
CA ALA A 795 -14.46 38.54 -35.43
C ALA A 795 -15.95 38.82 -35.66
N TYR A 796 -16.34 40.11 -35.67
CA TYR A 796 -17.73 40.55 -35.72
C TYR A 796 -17.91 41.72 -36.71
N PRO A 797 -17.76 41.50 -38.03
CA PRO A 797 -17.84 42.56 -39.04
C PRO A 797 -19.22 43.22 -39.16
N ASN A 798 -20.26 42.59 -38.60
CA ASN A 798 -21.62 43.14 -38.51
C ASN A 798 -21.81 44.08 -37.30
N LEU A 799 -20.81 44.20 -36.43
CA LEU A 799 -20.75 45.19 -35.35
C LEU A 799 -19.68 46.23 -35.71
N GLY A 800 -20.07 47.51 -35.76
CA GLY A 800 -19.09 48.59 -35.72
C GLY A 800 -18.46 48.67 -34.33
N TRP A 801 -17.20 49.10 -34.25
CA TRP A 801 -16.47 49.27 -32.98
C TRP A 801 -15.87 50.67 -32.89
N GLN A 802 -15.86 51.24 -31.69
CA GLN A 802 -15.22 52.52 -31.38
C GLN A 802 -14.34 52.39 -30.13
N ILE A 803 -13.20 53.08 -30.17
CA ILE A 803 -12.34 53.30 -29.02
C ILE A 803 -12.72 54.66 -28.45
N SER A 804 -13.07 54.71 -27.17
CA SER A 804 -13.26 55.94 -26.40
C SER A 804 -12.21 56.05 -25.29
N GLY A 805 -12.10 57.24 -24.71
CA GLY A 805 -11.11 57.53 -23.66
C GLY A 805 -9.77 58.10 -24.18
N PRO A 806 -8.74 58.18 -23.32
CA PRO A 806 -8.72 57.59 -22.00
C PRO A 806 -9.71 58.29 -21.05
N ASP A 807 -10.27 57.53 -20.12
CA ASP A 807 -11.12 58.05 -19.04
C ASP A 807 -10.29 58.71 -17.92
N ALA A 808 -10.95 59.05 -16.80
CA ALA A 808 -10.31 59.71 -15.66
C ALA A 808 -9.24 58.85 -14.96
N ASP A 809 -9.30 57.52 -15.08
CA ASP A 809 -8.33 56.58 -14.53
C ASP A 809 -7.23 56.20 -15.57
N GLY A 810 -7.31 56.74 -16.79
CA GLY A 810 -6.34 56.51 -17.86
C GLY A 810 -6.66 55.29 -18.74
N LEU A 811 -7.87 54.74 -18.66
CA LEU A 811 -8.27 53.56 -19.43
C LEU A 811 -8.93 53.97 -20.74
N TYR A 812 -8.43 53.41 -21.84
CA TYR A 812 -9.13 53.38 -23.12
C TYR A 812 -10.18 52.27 -23.10
N ILE A 813 -11.36 52.56 -23.62
CA ILE A 813 -12.52 51.67 -23.60
C ILE A 813 -12.88 51.32 -25.04
N LEU A 814 -12.74 50.05 -25.39
CA LEU A 814 -13.31 49.50 -26.63
C LEU A 814 -14.78 49.18 -26.39
N SER A 815 -15.63 49.75 -27.24
CA SER A 815 -17.08 49.56 -27.19
C SER A 815 -17.66 49.36 -28.59
N PRO A 816 -18.76 48.60 -28.72
CA PRO A 816 -19.49 48.49 -29.99
C PRO A 816 -20.32 49.75 -30.29
N ASN A 817 -20.50 50.07 -31.57
CA ASN A 817 -21.30 51.17 -32.10
C ASN A 817 -22.80 50.83 -32.14
N ALA A 818 -23.36 50.41 -31.00
CA ALA A 818 -24.78 50.13 -30.84
C ALA A 818 -25.25 50.52 -29.42
N PRO A 819 -26.52 50.92 -29.23
CA PRO A 819 -27.06 51.19 -27.90
C PRO A 819 -27.02 49.92 -27.02
N PRO A 820 -26.60 50.00 -25.74
CA PRO A 820 -26.39 48.84 -24.86
C PRO A 820 -27.67 48.11 -24.41
N PHE A 821 -28.82 48.42 -25.02
CA PHE A 821 -30.13 47.82 -24.77
C PHE A 821 -30.91 47.51 -26.07
N ALA A 822 -30.23 47.45 -27.21
CA ALA A 822 -30.85 47.16 -28.50
C ALA A 822 -30.94 45.64 -28.76
N GLU A 823 -32.14 45.16 -29.13
CA GLU A 823 -32.30 43.85 -29.77
C GLU A 823 -31.47 43.78 -31.06
N GLY A 824 -30.77 42.67 -31.27
CA GLY A 824 -29.86 42.47 -32.40
C GLY A 824 -28.40 42.20 -31.97
N PRO A 825 -27.42 42.42 -32.87
CA PRO A 825 -26.08 41.82 -32.76
C PRO A 825 -25.27 42.13 -31.49
N LEU A 826 -25.60 43.21 -30.77
CA LEU A 826 -24.97 43.51 -29.49
C LEU A 826 -25.57 42.67 -28.35
N GLY A 827 -26.89 42.64 -28.20
CA GLY A 827 -27.55 41.78 -27.20
C GLY A 827 -27.15 40.31 -27.35
N ASP A 828 -27.15 39.83 -28.59
CA ASP A 828 -26.68 38.47 -28.96
C ASP A 828 -25.24 38.16 -28.52
N LEU A 829 -24.38 39.18 -28.42
CA LEU A 829 -23.00 39.06 -27.97
C LEU A 829 -22.92 39.06 -26.43
N LEU A 830 -23.64 39.97 -25.76
CA LEU A 830 -23.64 40.10 -24.30
C LEU A 830 -24.22 38.86 -23.61
N ASP A 831 -25.35 38.36 -24.10
CA ASP A 831 -25.99 37.15 -23.57
C ASP A 831 -25.13 35.91 -23.84
N ARG A 832 -24.54 35.80 -25.05
CA ARG A 832 -23.58 34.73 -25.39
C ARG A 832 -22.38 34.73 -24.45
N PHE A 833 -21.82 35.89 -24.12
CA PHE A 833 -20.62 35.98 -23.29
C PHE A 833 -20.95 35.72 -21.82
N SER A 834 -22.01 36.37 -21.30
CA SER A 834 -22.45 36.23 -19.91
C SER A 834 -22.86 34.79 -19.58
N SER A 835 -23.62 34.13 -20.46
CA SER A 835 -24.04 32.72 -20.29
C SER A 835 -22.90 31.70 -20.38
N ARG A 836 -21.73 32.09 -20.90
CA ARG A 836 -20.55 31.21 -21.06
C ARG A 836 -19.45 31.46 -20.03
N LEU A 837 -19.27 32.71 -19.62
CA LEU A 837 -18.18 33.15 -18.75
C LEU A 837 -18.56 33.21 -17.27
N ILE A 838 -19.85 33.17 -16.91
CA ILE A 838 -20.32 33.39 -15.53
C ILE A 838 -21.03 32.14 -15.00
N SER A 839 -20.63 31.67 -13.82
CA SER A 839 -21.17 30.49 -13.15
C SER A 839 -21.11 30.66 -11.62
N CYS A 840 -22.21 30.45 -10.90
CA CYS A 840 -22.31 30.71 -9.45
C CYS A 840 -21.79 32.09 -8.97
N GLY A 841 -22.04 33.16 -9.74
CA GLY A 841 -21.52 34.49 -9.40
C GLY A 841 -19.98 34.58 -9.41
N SER A 842 -19.32 33.67 -10.15
CA SER A 842 -17.89 33.63 -10.39
C SER A 842 -17.63 33.59 -11.88
N PHE A 843 -16.52 34.18 -12.34
CA PHE A 843 -16.05 33.91 -13.70
C PHE A 843 -15.56 32.47 -13.82
N VAL A 844 -15.71 31.86 -15.00
CA VAL A 844 -15.22 30.53 -15.35
C VAL A 844 -14.60 30.55 -16.74
N VAL A 845 -13.56 29.72 -16.94
CA VAL A 845 -13.15 29.39 -18.31
C VAL A 845 -14.27 28.55 -18.94
N PRO A 846 -14.87 28.96 -20.08
CA PRO A 846 -16.01 28.24 -20.65
C PRO A 846 -15.63 26.84 -21.10
N THR A 847 -16.53 25.86 -20.92
CA THR A 847 -16.32 24.48 -21.39
C THR A 847 -16.02 24.40 -22.89
N VAL A 848 -16.56 25.30 -23.72
CA VAL A 848 -16.24 25.37 -25.17
C VAL A 848 -14.77 25.73 -25.45
N ILE A 849 -14.08 26.43 -24.54
CA ILE A 849 -12.63 26.67 -24.61
C ILE A 849 -11.89 25.42 -24.15
N LEU A 850 -12.22 24.90 -22.97
CA LEU A 850 -11.55 23.74 -22.36
C LEU A 850 -11.67 22.47 -23.22
N ALA A 851 -12.83 22.26 -23.86
CA ALA A 851 -13.11 21.17 -24.79
C ALA A 851 -12.57 21.39 -26.21
N SER A 852 -12.00 22.56 -26.52
CA SER A 852 -11.47 22.80 -27.86
C SER A 852 -10.26 21.91 -28.16
N SER A 853 -10.31 21.19 -29.28
CA SER A 853 -9.17 20.48 -29.86
C SER A 853 -8.14 21.42 -30.50
N SER A 854 -8.51 22.68 -30.75
CA SER A 854 -7.61 23.69 -31.30
C SER A 854 -6.76 24.31 -30.20
N PHE A 855 -5.48 23.92 -30.17
CA PHE A 855 -4.45 24.61 -29.37
C PHE A 855 -4.48 26.13 -29.57
N ARG A 856 -4.72 26.59 -30.82
CA ARG A 856 -4.82 28.02 -31.14
C ARG A 856 -6.00 28.72 -30.45
N VAL A 857 -7.14 28.04 -30.27
CA VAL A 857 -8.30 28.59 -29.54
C VAL A 857 -8.00 28.70 -28.05
N LYS A 858 -7.48 27.63 -27.44
CA LYS A 858 -7.10 27.61 -26.01
C LYS A 858 -6.02 28.64 -25.69
N ARG A 859 -4.96 28.68 -26.50
CA ARG A 859 -3.85 29.63 -26.33
C ARG A 859 -4.32 31.07 -26.56
N ALA A 860 -5.13 31.35 -27.57
CA ALA A 860 -5.66 32.70 -27.80
C ALA A 860 -6.55 33.20 -26.64
N PHE A 861 -7.40 32.35 -26.06
CA PHE A 861 -8.15 32.71 -24.84
C PHE A 861 -7.19 33.03 -23.68
N LEU A 862 -6.13 32.23 -23.51
CA LEU A 862 -5.11 32.50 -22.49
C LEU A 862 -4.35 33.81 -22.76
N ASP A 863 -3.99 34.10 -24.01
CA ASP A 863 -3.29 35.34 -24.41
C ASP A 863 -4.16 36.59 -24.18
N GLY A 864 -5.46 36.51 -24.51
CA GLY A 864 -6.41 37.59 -24.23
C GLY A 864 -6.60 37.82 -22.72
N LEU A 865 -6.71 36.74 -21.94
CA LEU A 865 -6.72 36.79 -20.49
C LEU A 865 -5.42 37.38 -19.92
N GLN A 866 -4.26 36.97 -20.45
CA GLN A 866 -2.94 37.45 -20.03
C GLN A 866 -2.74 38.94 -20.31
N THR A 867 -3.36 39.47 -21.38
CA THR A 867 -3.19 40.90 -21.75
C THR A 867 -4.00 41.86 -20.86
N SER A 868 -4.99 41.35 -20.11
CA SER A 868 -5.83 42.13 -19.18
C SER A 868 -5.62 41.75 -17.70
N ASN A 869 -5.40 40.46 -17.42
CA ASN A 869 -5.00 39.88 -16.14
C ASN A 869 -3.62 39.19 -16.25
N PRO A 870 -2.51 39.95 -16.42
CA PRO A 870 -1.15 39.42 -16.61
C PRO A 870 -0.55 38.71 -15.38
N SER A 871 -1.31 38.59 -14.30
CA SER A 871 -0.92 37.89 -13.07
C SER A 871 -1.71 36.60 -12.85
N TYR A 872 -2.67 36.27 -13.73
CA TYR A 872 -3.57 35.12 -13.62
C TYR A 872 -4.19 35.00 -12.21
N THR A 873 -4.76 36.09 -11.70
CA THR A 873 -5.42 36.10 -10.37
C THR A 873 -6.89 35.72 -10.50
N ALA A 874 -7.38 34.85 -9.61
CA ALA A 874 -8.75 34.37 -9.51
C ALA A 874 -9.28 34.50 -8.06
N HIS A 875 -10.49 35.02 -7.88
CA HIS A 875 -11.01 35.38 -6.56
C HIS A 875 -11.89 34.30 -5.89
N SER A 876 -12.41 33.31 -6.62
CA SER A 876 -13.13 32.16 -6.07
C SER A 876 -12.46 30.83 -6.44
N GLN A 877 -12.77 29.76 -5.70
CA GLN A 877 -12.25 28.42 -6.04
C GLN A 877 -12.77 27.90 -7.37
N LEU A 878 -13.97 28.31 -7.79
CA LEU A 878 -14.56 27.90 -9.07
C LEU A 878 -13.85 28.57 -10.27
N THR A 879 -13.54 29.86 -10.17
CA THR A 879 -12.69 30.56 -11.14
C THR A 879 -11.28 29.94 -11.17
N ALA A 880 -10.70 29.67 -10.00
CA ALA A 880 -9.37 29.09 -9.90
C ALA A 880 -9.30 27.64 -10.45
N ALA A 881 -10.33 26.83 -10.23
CA ALA A 881 -10.40 25.45 -10.73
C ALA A 881 -10.49 25.41 -12.26
N THR A 882 -11.35 26.25 -12.86
CA THR A 882 -11.48 26.34 -14.33
C THR A 882 -10.26 26.99 -15.01
N LEU A 883 -9.57 27.93 -14.34
CA LEU A 883 -8.32 28.50 -14.86
C LEU A 883 -7.14 27.53 -14.74
N PHE A 884 -7.00 26.78 -13.64
CA PHE A 884 -6.03 25.69 -13.52
C PHE A 884 -6.26 24.64 -14.63
N ALA A 885 -7.52 24.29 -14.91
CA ALA A 885 -7.87 23.37 -15.98
C ALA A 885 -7.45 23.86 -17.38
N LEU A 886 -7.58 25.16 -17.69
CA LEU A 886 -7.12 25.72 -18.96
C LEU A 886 -5.61 25.56 -19.13
N LEU A 887 -4.85 25.95 -18.09
CA LEU A 887 -3.39 25.86 -18.06
C LEU A 887 -2.91 24.41 -18.21
N ASP A 888 -3.51 23.48 -17.46
CA ASP A 888 -3.22 22.04 -17.54
C ASP A 888 -3.61 21.45 -18.91
N SER A 889 -4.65 21.96 -19.57
CA SER A 889 -5.06 21.56 -20.94
C SER A 889 -4.18 22.11 -22.08
N LEU A 890 -3.16 22.90 -21.74
CA LEU A 890 -2.14 23.46 -22.63
C LEU A 890 -0.73 22.93 -22.32
N ASP A 891 -0.60 21.93 -21.43
CA ASP A 891 0.65 21.45 -20.81
C ASP A 891 1.47 22.54 -20.07
N LEU A 892 0.85 23.70 -19.82
CA LEU A 892 1.41 24.79 -19.03
C LEU A 892 1.11 24.50 -17.55
N HIS A 893 1.86 23.58 -16.92
CA HIS A 893 1.62 23.09 -15.56
C HIS A 893 1.55 24.23 -14.50
N GLY A 894 0.36 24.79 -14.32
CA GLY A 894 0.12 25.99 -13.54
C GLY A 894 0.17 25.75 -12.04
N ARG A 895 1.30 26.05 -11.40
CA ARG A 895 1.41 26.03 -9.94
C ARG A 895 0.47 27.07 -9.33
N VAL A 896 -0.55 26.59 -8.62
CA VAL A 896 -1.47 27.45 -7.85
C VAL A 896 -0.81 27.93 -6.56
N SER A 897 -0.96 29.22 -6.27
CA SER A 897 -0.50 29.86 -5.03
C SER A 897 -1.66 30.63 -4.38
N VAL A 898 -1.90 30.43 -3.09
CA VAL A 898 -2.94 31.17 -2.35
C VAL A 898 -2.33 32.44 -1.76
N THR A 899 -2.91 33.60 -2.11
CA THR A 899 -2.42 34.93 -1.74
C THR A 899 -3.51 35.73 -1.03
N ARG A 900 -3.18 36.93 -0.52
CA ARG A 900 -4.19 37.87 0.00
C ARG A 900 -5.16 38.40 -1.06
N ALA A 901 -4.81 38.31 -2.34
CA ALA A 901 -5.68 38.72 -3.45
C ALA A 901 -6.54 37.57 -4.01
N GLY A 902 -6.35 36.34 -3.55
CA GLY A 902 -7.00 35.14 -4.09
C GLY A 902 -5.98 34.10 -4.58
N TYR A 903 -6.41 33.25 -5.51
CA TYR A 903 -5.59 32.21 -6.13
C TYR A 903 -4.83 32.81 -7.30
N GLN A 904 -3.51 32.64 -7.33
CA GLN A 904 -2.63 33.17 -8.37
C GLN A 904 -1.87 32.02 -9.04
N PHE A 905 -1.75 32.07 -10.37
CA PHE A 905 -1.01 31.08 -11.15
C PHE A 905 0.25 31.69 -11.77
N THR A 906 1.33 30.91 -11.87
CA THR A 906 2.57 31.33 -12.53
C THR A 906 2.85 30.44 -13.73
N GLU A 907 2.96 31.02 -14.92
CA GLU A 907 3.40 30.35 -16.14
C GLU A 907 4.89 30.02 -16.02
N GLN A 908 5.22 28.74 -15.82
CA GLN A 908 6.58 28.22 -15.81
C GLN A 908 6.71 27.13 -16.89
N GLY A 909 7.74 27.24 -17.73
CA GLY A 909 8.02 26.24 -18.77
C GLY A 909 8.38 24.87 -18.18
N ILE A 910 8.17 23.83 -19.00
CA ILE A 910 8.38 22.38 -18.75
C ILE A 910 9.09 22.04 -17.42
N LEU A 911 8.29 21.79 -16.38
CA LEU A 911 8.78 21.47 -15.03
C LEU A 911 9.16 19.98 -14.90
N HIS A 912 10.43 19.70 -14.61
CA HIS A 912 10.93 18.31 -14.44
C HIS A 912 10.44 17.60 -13.15
N GLU A 913 10.03 18.34 -12.11
CA GLU A 913 9.45 17.78 -10.88
C GLU A 913 8.26 18.62 -10.35
N ALA A 914 7.03 18.16 -10.60
CA ALA A 914 5.86 18.61 -9.83
C ALA A 914 5.84 17.93 -8.44
N SER A 915 5.55 18.70 -7.38
CA SER A 915 5.59 18.20 -6.00
C SER A 915 4.20 18.05 -5.39
N THR A 916 3.78 16.81 -5.16
CA THR A 916 2.51 16.47 -4.51
C THR A 916 2.55 16.56 -2.97
N SER A 917 3.63 17.09 -2.39
CA SER A 917 3.74 17.39 -0.94
C SER A 917 2.61 18.32 -0.48
N ALA A 918 1.96 17.98 0.62
CA ALA A 918 0.82 18.72 1.16
C ALA A 918 1.19 19.79 2.19
N GLN A 919 0.49 20.91 2.12
CA GLN A 919 0.55 22.03 3.05
C GLN A 919 -0.85 22.32 3.59
N VAL A 920 -1.03 22.17 4.90
CA VAL A 920 -2.32 22.42 5.57
C VAL A 920 -2.34 23.84 6.12
N ALA A 921 -3.30 24.65 5.68
CA ALA A 921 -3.40 26.07 6.00
C ALA A 921 -4.66 26.42 6.80
N ALA A 922 -4.52 27.43 7.67
CA ALA A 922 -5.60 28.11 8.39
C ALA A 922 -6.62 28.79 7.43
N LEU A 923 -7.86 28.98 7.88
CA LEU A 923 -9.00 29.56 7.13
C LEU A 923 -9.98 30.18 8.14
N ASP A 924 -10.82 31.10 7.70
CA ASP A 924 -11.83 31.80 8.50
C ASP A 924 -13.13 31.90 7.69
N TYR A 925 -14.26 31.41 8.23
CA TYR A 925 -15.40 30.96 7.41
C TYR A 925 -16.77 31.07 8.10
N SER A 926 -17.10 32.28 8.59
CA SER A 926 -18.21 32.49 9.55
C SER A 926 -19.60 32.05 9.06
N ALA A 927 -19.74 31.81 7.76
CA ALA A 927 -20.97 31.46 7.07
C ALA A 927 -21.12 29.97 6.71
N ILE A 928 -20.18 29.07 7.05
CA ILE A 928 -20.38 27.63 6.81
C ILE A 928 -21.38 27.06 7.82
N GLU A 929 -22.65 27.02 7.43
CA GLU A 929 -23.73 26.43 8.22
C GLU A 929 -23.73 24.89 8.14
N TYR A 930 -23.44 24.35 6.95
CA TYR A 930 -23.55 22.92 6.65
C TYR A 930 -22.24 22.28 6.14
N VAL A 931 -22.12 20.98 6.42
CA VAL A 931 -21.22 20.01 5.77
C VAL A 931 -22.03 18.95 5.05
N TYR A 932 -21.40 18.30 4.09
CA TYR A 932 -22.01 17.51 3.03
C TYR A 932 -21.26 16.17 2.94
N ASP A 933 -21.99 15.07 3.15
CA ASP A 933 -21.50 13.72 2.89
C ASP A 933 -21.91 13.37 1.46
N LEU A 934 -20.93 13.12 0.59
CA LEU A 934 -21.18 12.63 -0.76
C LEU A 934 -21.19 11.09 -0.69
N THR A 935 -22.35 10.47 -0.93
CA THR A 935 -22.45 9.00 -1.04
C THR A 935 -22.00 8.61 -2.42
N THR A 936 -20.82 7.98 -2.56
CA THR A 936 -20.16 7.84 -3.87
C THR A 936 -19.47 6.50 -4.08
N GLY A 937 -19.16 6.12 -5.34
CA GLY A 937 -18.45 4.91 -5.79
C GLY A 937 -17.50 4.21 -4.78
N ASN A 938 -16.19 4.15 -5.00
CA ASN A 938 -15.32 3.56 -3.95
C ASN A 938 -15.31 4.37 -2.62
N ASN A 939 -16.24 5.33 -2.46
CA ASN A 939 -16.56 6.16 -1.31
C ASN A 939 -15.55 7.31 -1.16
N HIS A 940 -15.27 7.94 -2.29
CA HIS A 940 -14.21 8.92 -2.49
C HIS A 940 -14.74 10.06 -3.42
N PHE A 941 -14.91 11.34 -3.04
CA PHE A 941 -15.39 12.44 -3.93
C PHE A 941 -14.27 13.24 -4.67
N ALA A 942 -14.57 14.17 -5.61
CA ALA A 942 -13.61 15.10 -6.25
C ALA A 942 -13.58 16.45 -5.55
N ALA A 943 -12.39 16.95 -5.21
CA ALA A 943 -12.31 17.94 -4.16
C ALA A 943 -11.33 19.09 -4.47
N GLY A 944 -11.89 20.27 -4.73
CA GLY A 944 -11.17 21.54 -4.77
C GLY A 944 -10.67 21.97 -6.16
N ILE A 945 -9.72 22.90 -6.15
CA ILE A 945 -8.94 23.32 -7.32
C ILE A 945 -7.98 22.18 -7.68
N GLY A 946 -7.84 21.87 -8.96
CA GLY A 946 -6.90 20.86 -9.43
C GLY A 946 -7.33 19.45 -9.04
N LYS A 947 -6.39 18.65 -8.51
CA LYS A 947 -6.34 17.21 -8.75
C LYS A 947 -6.54 16.27 -7.53
N LEU A 948 -7.08 16.72 -6.39
CA LEU A 948 -7.01 16.04 -5.06
C LEU A 948 -8.12 15.01 -4.70
N ILE A 949 -7.80 14.09 -3.76
CA ILE A 949 -8.34 12.72 -3.63
C ILE A 949 -8.64 12.25 -2.16
N VAL A 950 -9.69 11.44 -1.90
CA VAL A 950 -10.32 11.13 -0.55
C VAL A 950 -10.91 9.69 -0.36
N HIS A 951 -11.46 9.21 0.81
CA HIS A 951 -11.94 7.79 1.02
C HIS A 951 -12.86 7.35 2.23
N ASN A 952 -13.73 6.31 2.07
CA ASN A 952 -14.46 5.61 3.15
C ASN A 952 -14.45 4.03 3.09
N THR A 953 -14.71 3.35 4.23
CA THR A 953 -14.85 1.89 4.52
C THR A 953 -15.49 1.52 5.91
N ASP A 954 -16.50 0.63 5.94
CA ASP A 954 -16.95 -0.30 7.03
C ASP A 954 -17.72 0.12 8.34
N SER A 955 -17.16 -0.08 9.54
CA SER A 955 -17.86 -0.78 10.68
C SER A 955 -18.38 0.07 11.87
N ILE A 956 -19.27 -0.48 12.73
CA ILE A 956 -19.98 0.28 13.82
C ILE A 956 -19.47 0.01 15.26
N PHE A 957 -19.21 1.09 16.00
CA PHE A 957 -18.70 1.09 17.38
C PHE A 957 -19.71 1.76 18.33
N CYS A 958 -20.25 1.00 19.29
CA CYS A 958 -21.43 1.37 20.07
C CYS A 958 -21.14 1.45 21.57
N ILE A 959 -21.64 2.49 22.23
CA ILE A 959 -21.68 2.61 23.68
C ILE A 959 -23.14 2.53 24.13
N PHE A 960 -23.46 1.52 24.92
CA PHE A 960 -24.80 1.29 25.46
C PHE A 960 -25.01 2.00 26.80
N LYS A 961 -26.29 2.21 27.16
CA LYS A 961 -26.69 2.63 28.51
C LYS A 961 -26.48 1.49 29.50
N ASN A 962 -25.27 1.43 30.06
CA ASN A 962 -24.86 0.44 31.05
C ASN A 962 -25.44 0.82 32.43
N GLU A 963 -26.75 0.65 32.57
CA GLU A 963 -27.55 0.99 33.75
C GLU A 963 -28.25 -0.25 34.34
N ASP A 964 -28.49 -0.21 35.65
CA ASP A 964 -29.37 -1.14 36.35
C ASP A 964 -30.25 -0.37 37.34
N GLN A 965 -31.56 -0.61 37.31
CA GLN A 965 -32.59 0.14 38.06
C GLN A 965 -32.45 1.68 38.02
N GLY A 966 -31.87 2.23 36.95
CA GLY A 966 -31.60 3.68 36.77
C GLY A 966 -30.26 4.18 37.33
N ALA A 967 -29.45 3.32 37.95
CA ALA A 967 -28.09 3.64 38.39
C ALA A 967 -27.06 3.27 37.31
N LYS A 968 -26.11 4.16 37.00
CA LYS A 968 -25.03 3.89 36.03
C LYS A 968 -24.01 2.92 36.62
N LEU A 969 -23.85 1.76 35.98
CA LEU A 969 -22.87 0.74 36.34
C LEU A 969 -21.43 1.21 36.02
N GLN A 970 -20.45 0.61 36.70
CA GLN A 970 -19.03 0.86 36.47
C GLN A 970 -18.23 -0.47 36.44
N GLY A 971 -16.96 -0.40 36.01
CA GLY A 971 -16.04 -1.53 36.07
C GLY A 971 -16.51 -2.77 35.31
N LYS A 972 -16.20 -3.96 35.86
CA LYS A 972 -16.63 -5.25 35.30
C LYS A 972 -18.15 -5.42 35.23
N ALA A 973 -18.94 -4.71 36.04
CA ALA A 973 -20.39 -4.72 35.96
C ALA A 973 -20.90 -3.99 34.70
N ALA A 974 -20.35 -2.81 34.40
CA ALA A 974 -20.63 -2.10 33.15
C ALA A 974 -20.19 -2.91 31.93
N LEU A 975 -18.99 -3.51 31.98
CA LEU A 975 -18.49 -4.37 30.91
C LEU A 975 -19.44 -5.54 30.64
N ARG A 976 -19.83 -6.30 31.69
CA ARG A 976 -20.76 -7.42 31.57
C ARG A 976 -22.11 -6.99 30.98
N LYS A 977 -22.65 -5.84 31.40
CA LYS A 977 -23.87 -5.25 30.83
C LYS A 977 -23.71 -4.90 29.35
N SER A 978 -22.59 -4.30 28.96
CA SER A 978 -22.33 -3.89 27.56
C SER A 978 -22.16 -5.09 26.61
N ILE A 979 -21.59 -6.19 27.10
CA ILE A 979 -21.53 -7.47 26.38
C ILE A 979 -22.96 -8.04 26.20
N GLN A 980 -23.74 -8.12 27.29
CA GLN A 980 -25.12 -8.61 27.26
C GLN A 980 -26.01 -7.76 26.33
N THR A 981 -25.95 -6.43 26.41
CA THR A 981 -26.71 -5.53 25.54
C THR A 981 -26.23 -5.59 24.09
N GLY A 982 -24.94 -5.78 23.83
CA GLY A 982 -24.41 -5.99 22.48
C GLY A 982 -24.95 -7.27 21.85
N ILE A 983 -24.92 -8.39 22.57
CA ILE A 983 -25.50 -9.67 22.13
C ILE A 983 -27.00 -9.54 21.90
N ALA A 984 -27.74 -8.87 22.80
CA ALA A 984 -29.17 -8.62 22.66
C ALA A 984 -29.51 -7.74 21.44
N ALA A 985 -28.73 -6.68 21.19
CA ALA A 985 -28.91 -5.79 20.04
C ALA A 985 -28.67 -6.53 18.72
N SER A 986 -27.61 -7.33 18.63
CA SER A 986 -27.36 -8.23 17.50
C SER A 986 -28.49 -9.23 17.28
N ALA A 987 -28.93 -9.93 18.34
CA ALA A 987 -29.99 -10.93 18.25
C ALA A 987 -31.35 -10.33 17.86
N ALA A 988 -31.68 -9.13 18.35
CA ALA A 988 -32.89 -8.41 17.98
C ALA A 988 -32.82 -7.92 16.53
N PHE A 989 -31.70 -7.36 16.10
CA PHE A 989 -31.55 -6.88 14.72
C PHE A 989 -31.59 -8.01 13.68
N LYS A 990 -31.06 -9.20 14.04
CA LYS A 990 -31.03 -10.39 13.19
C LYS A 990 -32.39 -10.79 12.61
N VAL A 991 -33.49 -10.52 13.33
CA VAL A 991 -34.85 -10.82 12.86
C VAL A 991 -35.24 -10.03 11.61
N HIS A 992 -34.56 -8.91 11.35
CA HIS A 992 -34.75 -8.07 10.15
C HIS A 992 -33.82 -8.45 8.98
N LEU A 993 -32.97 -9.48 9.13
CA LEU A 993 -31.98 -9.88 8.11
C LEU A 993 -32.46 -11.05 7.25
N LYS A 994 -32.24 -10.95 5.94
CA LYS A 994 -32.40 -12.08 5.01
C LYS A 994 -31.28 -13.11 5.26
N PRO A 995 -31.58 -14.42 5.38
CA PRO A 995 -30.54 -15.44 5.44
C PRO A 995 -29.62 -15.39 4.21
N PRO A 996 -28.29 -15.55 4.36
CA PRO A 996 -27.57 -15.96 5.57
C PRO A 996 -26.95 -14.80 6.36
N HIS A 997 -27.42 -13.55 6.21
CA HIS A 997 -26.84 -12.42 6.94
C HIS A 997 -26.98 -12.56 8.46
N ASP A 998 -25.90 -12.22 9.15
CA ASP A 998 -25.80 -12.18 10.61
C ASP A 998 -25.06 -10.91 11.00
N LEU A 999 -25.60 -10.12 11.93
CA LEU A 999 -24.89 -9.03 12.61
C LEU A 999 -24.49 -9.56 13.98
N GLU A 1000 -23.25 -10.00 14.12
CA GLU A 1000 -22.75 -10.63 15.34
C GLU A 1000 -22.16 -9.59 16.30
N TYR A 1001 -22.34 -9.80 17.61
CA TYR A 1001 -21.53 -9.13 18.62
C TYR A 1001 -20.12 -9.73 18.53
N GLU A 1002 -19.12 -8.92 18.20
CA GLU A 1002 -17.77 -9.42 17.92
C GLU A 1002 -16.85 -9.28 19.14
N LYS A 1003 -16.89 -8.13 19.86
CA LYS A 1003 -16.08 -7.84 21.05
C LYS A 1003 -16.58 -6.61 21.81
N THR A 1004 -16.02 -6.38 22.99
CA THR A 1004 -16.09 -5.10 23.70
C THR A 1004 -14.67 -4.60 24.03
N PHE A 1005 -14.40 -3.31 23.83
CA PHE A 1005 -13.17 -2.68 24.28
C PHE A 1005 -13.37 -1.97 25.63
N TYR A 1006 -12.53 -2.24 26.62
CA TYR A 1006 -12.61 -1.62 27.95
C TYR A 1006 -11.30 -1.65 28.77
N PRO A 1007 -10.60 -0.53 28.98
CA PRO A 1007 -10.80 0.77 28.35
C PRO A 1007 -10.41 0.78 26.86
N PHE A 1008 -10.76 1.87 26.19
CA PHE A 1008 -10.53 2.07 24.76
C PHE A 1008 -9.96 3.47 24.47
N ILE A 1009 -9.03 3.58 23.54
CA ILE A 1009 -8.42 4.84 23.09
C ILE A 1009 -8.56 4.88 21.57
N ILE A 1010 -9.24 5.91 21.04
CA ILE A 1010 -9.34 6.14 19.60
C ILE A 1010 -8.81 7.53 19.26
N LEU A 1011 -7.81 7.56 18.36
CA LEU A 1011 -7.09 8.77 17.98
C LEU A 1011 -7.67 9.36 16.68
N SER A 1012 -7.88 8.51 15.67
CA SER A 1012 -8.47 8.86 14.38
C SER A 1012 -8.97 7.61 13.65
N LYS A 1013 -9.48 7.76 12.41
CA LYS A 1013 -9.93 6.64 11.58
C LYS A 1013 -8.86 5.56 11.48
N LYS A 1014 -9.28 4.30 11.65
CA LYS A 1014 -8.40 3.10 11.66
C LYS A 1014 -7.22 3.17 12.68
N ARG A 1015 -7.17 4.16 13.58
CA ARG A 1015 -6.09 4.42 14.57
C ARG A 1015 -6.63 4.39 16.00
N TYR A 1016 -6.63 3.20 16.61
CA TYR A 1016 -7.12 2.97 17.97
C TYR A 1016 -6.37 1.85 18.69
N VAL A 1017 -6.49 1.81 20.02
CA VAL A 1017 -5.97 0.74 20.89
C VAL A 1017 -6.87 0.56 22.11
N GLY A 1018 -7.07 -0.68 22.55
CA GLY A 1018 -7.85 -0.96 23.75
C GLY A 1018 -7.75 -2.43 24.18
N ASN A 1019 -8.23 -2.71 25.38
CA ASN A 1019 -8.29 -4.07 25.91
C ASN A 1019 -9.54 -4.77 25.34
N LEU A 1020 -9.33 -5.80 24.53
CA LEU A 1020 -10.38 -6.55 23.83
C LEU A 1020 -10.89 -7.69 24.72
N TYR A 1021 -12.17 -7.64 25.05
CA TYR A 1021 -12.93 -8.71 25.71
C TYR A 1021 -13.88 -9.36 24.71
N GLU A 1022 -13.97 -10.68 24.72
CA GLU A 1022 -14.86 -11.46 23.86
C GLU A 1022 -16.20 -11.65 24.59
N HIS A 1023 -16.42 -12.79 25.26
CA HIS A 1023 -17.56 -13.00 26.16
C HIS A 1023 -17.18 -13.03 27.65
N ASP A 1024 -15.94 -13.38 27.95
CA ASP A 1024 -15.35 -13.31 29.29
C ASP A 1024 -15.04 -11.84 29.66
N VAL A 1025 -15.23 -11.49 30.93
CA VAL A 1025 -14.94 -10.16 31.51
C VAL A 1025 -13.65 -10.14 32.35
N ASP A 1026 -13.04 -11.31 32.56
CA ASP A 1026 -11.84 -11.50 33.35
C ASP A 1026 -10.59 -11.73 32.47
N SER A 1027 -10.75 -12.25 31.25
CA SER A 1027 -9.71 -12.40 30.22
C SER A 1027 -9.79 -11.35 29.11
N PHE A 1028 -8.66 -10.76 28.72
CA PHE A 1028 -8.57 -9.77 27.63
C PHE A 1028 -7.28 -9.88 26.81
N LYS A 1029 -7.31 -9.28 25.61
CA LYS A 1029 -6.15 -9.16 24.70
C LYS A 1029 -5.99 -7.69 24.29
N GLN A 1030 -4.87 -7.03 24.58
CA GLN A 1030 -4.70 -5.64 24.15
C GLN A 1030 -4.52 -5.58 22.62
N LYS A 1031 -5.44 -4.89 21.92
CA LYS A 1031 -5.49 -4.81 20.46
C LYS A 1031 -5.17 -3.39 20.01
N SER A 1032 -4.19 -3.26 19.12
CA SER A 1032 -3.81 -2.00 18.46
C SER A 1032 -4.10 -2.07 16.95
N MET A 1033 -4.58 -0.96 16.37
CA MET A 1033 -4.82 -0.77 14.92
C MET A 1033 -4.27 0.60 14.49
N GLY A 1034 -3.57 0.66 13.35
CA GLY A 1034 -3.06 1.88 12.68
C GLY A 1034 -2.02 2.75 13.43
N ILE A 1035 -1.92 2.62 14.75
CA ILE A 1035 -0.97 3.32 15.62
C ILE A 1035 0.45 2.74 15.55
N VAL A 1036 1.42 3.45 16.14
CA VAL A 1036 2.86 3.12 16.07
C VAL A 1036 3.21 1.69 16.51
N LEU A 1037 2.45 1.11 17.46
CA LEU A 1037 2.60 -0.28 17.92
C LEU A 1037 2.37 -1.36 16.85
N LYS A 1038 1.88 -0.99 15.65
CA LYS A 1038 1.73 -1.87 14.48
C LYS A 1038 2.46 -1.37 13.23
N ARG A 1039 3.28 -0.33 13.35
CA ARG A 1039 4.11 0.21 12.25
C ARG A 1039 5.49 -0.47 12.22
N ARG A 1040 6.08 -0.56 11.02
CA ARG A 1040 7.40 -1.21 10.76
C ARG A 1040 8.48 -0.24 10.32
N ASP A 1041 8.09 1.01 10.08
CA ASP A 1041 8.93 2.16 9.70
C ASP A 1041 9.38 3.01 10.91
N ASN A 1042 9.03 2.57 12.13
CA ASN A 1042 9.45 3.14 13.40
C ASN A 1042 10.43 2.21 14.13
N ALA A 1043 11.41 2.79 14.83
CA ALA A 1043 12.37 2.06 15.66
C ALA A 1043 11.69 1.35 16.85
N ASN A 1044 12.29 0.27 17.36
CA ASN A 1044 11.69 -0.51 18.44
C ASN A 1044 11.57 0.28 19.74
N ILE A 1045 12.51 1.19 20.03
CA ILE A 1045 12.46 2.12 21.18
C ILE A 1045 11.14 2.89 21.26
N VAL A 1046 10.53 3.23 20.12
CA VAL A 1046 9.22 3.89 20.08
C VAL A 1046 8.11 2.96 20.52
N LYS A 1047 8.17 1.69 20.11
CA LYS A 1047 7.20 0.65 20.48
C LYS A 1047 7.29 0.35 21.98
N LEU A 1048 8.50 0.32 22.54
CA LEU A 1048 8.74 0.15 23.99
C LEU A 1048 8.17 1.33 24.80
N ILE A 1049 8.58 2.56 24.49
CA ILE A 1049 8.17 3.75 25.25
C ILE A 1049 6.68 4.04 25.09
N TYR A 1050 6.16 4.06 23.85
CA TYR A 1050 4.73 4.31 23.62
C TYR A 1050 3.87 3.13 24.14
N GLY A 1051 4.37 1.90 24.07
CA GLY A 1051 3.71 0.71 24.60
C GLY A 1051 3.56 0.75 26.11
N GLY A 1052 4.64 1.08 26.84
CA GLY A 1052 4.60 1.24 28.30
C GLY A 1052 3.67 2.37 28.76
N ILE A 1053 3.62 3.49 28.01
CA ILE A 1053 2.66 4.57 28.28
C ILE A 1053 1.21 4.10 28.09
N ILE A 1054 0.92 3.38 26.99
CA ILE A 1054 -0.41 2.81 26.72
C ILE A 1054 -0.80 1.74 27.77
N ASP A 1055 0.13 0.88 28.20
CA ASP A 1055 -0.11 -0.09 29.27
C ASP A 1055 -0.54 0.61 30.56
N ILE A 1056 0.22 1.61 31.01
CA ILE A 1056 -0.08 2.32 32.26
C ILE A 1056 -1.42 3.06 32.16
N ILE A 1057 -1.73 3.70 31.03
CA ILE A 1057 -3.00 4.43 30.83
C ILE A 1057 -4.21 3.48 30.73
N LEU A 1058 -4.10 2.34 30.04
CA LEU A 1058 -5.22 1.38 29.91
C LEU A 1058 -5.41 0.49 31.14
N ASN A 1059 -4.32 -0.06 31.69
CA ASN A 1059 -4.36 -1.11 32.70
C ASN A 1059 -4.27 -0.58 34.13
N ARG A 1060 -3.60 0.55 34.35
CA ARG A 1060 -3.47 1.19 35.68
C ARG A 1060 -4.32 2.45 35.83
N GLN A 1061 -4.72 3.06 34.70
CA GLN A 1061 -5.48 4.31 34.63
C GLN A 1061 -4.76 5.49 35.32
N ASP A 1062 -3.43 5.44 35.34
CA ASP A 1062 -2.55 6.37 36.07
C ASP A 1062 -1.74 7.25 35.10
N VAL A 1063 -2.31 8.39 34.71
CA VAL A 1063 -1.63 9.36 33.84
C VAL A 1063 -0.34 9.91 34.49
N PRO A 1064 -0.30 10.31 35.77
CA PRO A 1064 0.95 10.70 36.45
C PRO A 1064 2.08 9.65 36.36
N ALA A 1065 1.81 8.36 36.60
CA ALA A 1065 2.82 7.31 36.52
C ALA A 1065 3.33 7.09 35.08
N SER A 1066 2.47 7.21 34.06
CA SER A 1066 2.90 7.11 32.66
C SER A 1066 3.82 8.27 32.25
N VAL A 1067 3.63 9.46 32.83
CA VAL A 1067 4.54 10.61 32.66
C VAL A 1067 5.87 10.39 33.38
N ALA A 1068 5.86 9.81 34.59
CA ALA A 1068 7.07 9.44 35.31
C ALA A 1068 7.90 8.39 34.54
N PHE A 1069 7.22 7.37 33.99
CA PHE A 1069 7.84 6.38 33.10
C PHE A 1069 8.47 7.02 31.85
N LEU A 1070 7.74 7.89 31.14
CA LEU A 1070 8.27 8.63 29.98
C LEU A 1070 9.56 9.39 30.33
N ARG A 1071 9.57 10.13 31.45
CA ARG A 1071 10.74 10.92 31.87
C ARG A 1071 11.96 10.03 32.19
N ALA A 1072 11.76 8.88 32.84
CA ALA A 1072 12.82 7.91 33.08
C ALA A 1072 13.38 7.31 31.78
N GLN A 1073 12.52 6.96 30.82
CA GLN A 1073 12.94 6.44 29.52
C GLN A 1073 13.69 7.48 28.67
N LEU A 1074 13.23 8.74 28.66
CA LEU A 1074 13.95 9.82 27.96
C LEU A 1074 15.33 10.08 28.57
N THR A 1075 15.46 10.01 29.90
CA THR A 1075 16.76 10.15 30.58
C THR A 1075 17.71 9.02 30.17
N SER A 1076 17.27 7.76 30.25
CA SER A 1076 18.03 6.58 29.81
C SER A 1076 18.48 6.64 28.33
N LEU A 1077 17.66 7.25 27.47
CA LEU A 1077 17.99 7.44 26.05
C LEU A 1077 19.03 8.56 25.83
N VAL A 1078 19.00 9.64 26.61
CA VAL A 1078 20.00 10.73 26.56
C VAL A 1078 21.34 10.28 27.16
N ASP A 1079 21.31 9.51 28.25
CA ASP A 1079 22.50 8.95 28.90
C ASP A 1079 23.16 7.81 28.08
N GLY A 1080 22.64 7.49 26.89
CA GLY A 1080 23.20 6.50 25.97
C GLY A 1080 22.99 5.03 26.37
N ALA A 1081 22.20 4.76 27.42
CA ALA A 1081 22.00 3.42 27.97
C ALA A 1081 21.04 2.53 27.15
N SER A 1082 20.42 3.07 26.09
CA SER A 1082 19.51 2.33 25.21
C SER A 1082 20.26 1.45 24.19
N PRO A 1083 19.94 0.14 24.05
CA PRO A 1083 20.62 -0.75 23.11
C PRO A 1083 20.53 -0.29 21.65
N LEU A 1084 21.63 -0.40 20.90
CA LEU A 1084 21.67 -0.03 19.47
C LEU A 1084 20.60 -0.74 18.63
N HIS A 1085 20.25 -1.99 18.98
CA HIS A 1085 19.23 -2.76 18.26
C HIS A 1085 17.82 -2.15 18.38
N ASP A 1086 17.50 -1.48 19.50
CA ASP A 1086 16.20 -0.81 19.68
C ASP A 1086 16.06 0.45 18.81
N LEU A 1087 17.18 0.99 18.34
CA LEU A 1087 17.26 2.19 17.52
C LEU A 1087 17.20 1.86 16.00
N VAL A 1088 17.23 0.58 15.63
CA VAL A 1088 17.19 0.16 14.22
C VAL A 1088 15.83 0.45 13.60
N ILE A 1089 15.84 1.15 12.46
CA ILE A 1089 14.70 1.36 11.57
C ILE A 1089 14.90 0.47 10.34
N THR A 1090 13.83 -0.18 9.87
CA THR A 1090 13.88 -0.98 8.63
C THR A 1090 12.98 -0.39 7.53
N LYS A 1091 13.46 -0.36 6.28
CA LYS A 1091 12.63 0.02 5.12
C LYS A 1091 12.83 -0.92 3.94
N SER A 1092 11.74 -1.25 3.25
CA SER A 1092 11.76 -2.11 2.07
C SER A 1092 12.29 -1.36 0.85
N LEU A 1093 13.24 -1.96 0.15
CA LEU A 1093 13.73 -1.49 -1.14
C LEU A 1093 12.71 -1.81 -2.24
N ARG A 1094 12.50 -0.89 -3.19
CA ARG A 1094 11.64 -1.07 -4.37
C ARG A 1094 12.50 -1.32 -5.60
N ALA A 1095 11.93 -2.00 -6.61
CA ALA A 1095 12.58 -2.20 -7.91
C ALA A 1095 12.98 -0.87 -8.56
N ASN A 1096 12.11 0.13 -8.48
CA ASN A 1096 12.30 1.46 -9.06
C ASN A 1096 11.97 2.57 -8.04
N TYR A 1097 12.71 3.67 -8.13
CA TYR A 1097 12.43 4.93 -7.45
C TYR A 1097 12.52 6.06 -8.48
N LYS A 1098 11.64 7.07 -8.38
CA LYS A 1098 11.70 8.25 -9.25
C LYS A 1098 12.99 9.04 -9.02
N ASP A 1099 13.29 9.32 -7.76
CA ASP A 1099 14.36 10.22 -7.34
C ASP A 1099 15.34 9.47 -6.39
N PRO A 1100 16.09 8.45 -6.87
CA PRO A 1100 16.76 7.47 -6.00
C PRO A 1100 17.77 8.09 -5.02
N GLU A 1101 18.41 9.20 -5.38
CA GLU A 1101 19.42 9.88 -4.54
C GLU A 1101 18.79 10.74 -3.42
N LYS A 1102 17.47 10.98 -3.46
CA LYS A 1102 16.71 11.62 -2.36
C LYS A 1102 16.19 10.58 -1.35
N ILE A 1103 16.21 9.29 -1.68
CA ILE A 1103 15.64 8.22 -0.86
C ILE A 1103 16.72 7.63 0.05
N ALA A 1104 16.72 8.03 1.33
CA ALA A 1104 17.80 7.74 2.28
C ALA A 1104 18.27 6.27 2.29
N HIS A 1105 17.35 5.30 2.39
CA HIS A 1105 17.71 3.88 2.44
C HIS A 1105 18.18 3.31 1.08
N GLN A 1106 17.87 3.95 -0.05
CA GLN A 1106 18.43 3.64 -1.38
C GLN A 1106 19.82 4.26 -1.55
N VAL A 1107 20.07 5.45 -0.99
CA VAL A 1107 21.42 6.02 -0.87
C VAL A 1107 22.29 5.11 -0.01
N LEU A 1108 21.76 4.58 1.10
CA LEU A 1108 22.46 3.57 1.89
C LEU A 1108 22.66 2.25 1.13
N ALA A 1109 21.64 1.74 0.41
CA ALA A 1109 21.79 0.53 -0.42
C ALA A 1109 22.90 0.68 -1.48
N LYS A 1110 22.99 1.86 -2.11
CA LYS A 1110 24.07 2.24 -3.02
C LYS A 1110 25.41 2.30 -2.29
N ARG A 1111 25.51 3.04 -1.17
CA ARG A 1111 26.75 3.14 -0.36
C ARG A 1111 27.24 1.79 0.18
N MET A 1112 26.33 0.86 0.50
CA MET A 1112 26.66 -0.52 0.84
C MET A 1112 27.27 -1.23 -0.37
N GLY A 1113 26.56 -1.24 -1.50
CA GLY A 1113 27.04 -1.83 -2.76
C GLY A 1113 28.34 -1.24 -3.32
N ASP A 1114 28.58 0.06 -3.09
CA ASP A 1114 29.79 0.78 -3.49
C ASP A 1114 30.99 0.45 -2.57
N ARG A 1115 30.76 -0.09 -1.35
CA ARG A 1115 31.79 -0.62 -0.43
C ARG A 1115 32.06 -2.11 -0.68
N ASP A 1116 30.99 -2.89 -0.78
CA ASP A 1116 30.97 -4.30 -1.16
C ASP A 1116 29.65 -4.60 -1.88
N ALA A 1117 29.74 -5.08 -3.11
CA ALA A 1117 28.60 -5.43 -3.95
C ALA A 1117 27.68 -6.49 -3.32
N GLY A 1118 28.19 -7.33 -2.41
CA GLY A 1118 27.42 -8.40 -1.75
C GLY A 1118 26.59 -7.94 -0.57
N SER A 1119 27.05 -6.90 0.12
CA SER A 1119 26.27 -6.20 1.14
C SER A 1119 25.06 -5.45 0.57
N ARG A 1120 24.97 -5.28 -0.76
CA ARG A 1120 23.90 -4.55 -1.45
C ARG A 1120 22.55 -5.27 -1.31
N PRO A 1121 21.55 -4.68 -0.63
CA PRO A 1121 20.25 -5.33 -0.45
C PRO A 1121 19.46 -5.47 -1.77
N GLN A 1122 18.71 -6.56 -1.91
CA GLN A 1122 17.91 -6.85 -3.09
C GLN A 1122 16.56 -6.09 -3.12
N THR A 1123 15.91 -6.07 -4.29
CA THR A 1123 14.52 -5.61 -4.45
C THR A 1123 13.59 -6.35 -3.48
N ASN A 1124 12.69 -5.60 -2.83
CA ASN A 1124 11.77 -6.02 -1.76
C ASN A 1124 12.43 -6.42 -0.42
N GLU A 1125 13.77 -6.48 -0.32
CA GLU A 1125 14.47 -6.69 0.96
C GLU A 1125 14.29 -5.49 1.91
N ARG A 1126 14.36 -5.74 3.24
CA ARG A 1126 14.28 -4.70 4.27
C ARG A 1126 15.68 -4.32 4.74
N ILE A 1127 16.07 -3.07 4.48
CA ILE A 1127 17.37 -2.50 4.86
C ILE A 1127 17.28 -1.96 6.29
N PRO A 1128 18.09 -2.47 7.24
CA PRO A 1128 18.20 -1.91 8.58
C PRO A 1128 19.19 -0.74 8.60
N PHE A 1129 18.86 0.31 9.34
CA PHE A 1129 19.74 1.47 9.55
C PHE A 1129 19.46 2.17 10.88
N VAL A 1130 20.45 2.92 11.35
CA VAL A 1130 20.32 3.85 12.49
C VAL A 1130 20.73 5.26 12.06
N TYR A 1131 20.29 6.28 12.80
CA TYR A 1131 20.72 7.65 12.59
C TYR A 1131 22.02 7.95 13.33
N ILE A 1132 22.96 8.59 12.62
CA ILE A 1132 24.28 8.98 13.13
C ILE A 1132 24.46 10.49 13.13
N VAL A 1133 25.28 10.98 14.04
CA VAL A 1133 25.66 12.40 14.11
C VAL A 1133 26.52 12.76 12.91
N ASN A 1134 26.09 13.74 12.12
CA ASN A 1134 26.86 14.32 11.04
C ASN A 1134 26.85 15.85 11.19
N THR A 1135 28.03 16.44 11.43
CA THR A 1135 28.20 17.87 11.71
C THR A 1135 28.30 18.75 10.45
N THR A 1136 28.27 18.13 9.26
CA THR A 1136 28.30 18.85 7.99
C THR A 1136 27.04 19.70 7.82
N LYS A 1137 27.16 20.93 7.30
CA LYS A 1137 25.97 21.75 6.99
C LYS A 1137 25.31 21.28 5.69
N GLY A 1138 24.00 21.02 5.73
CA GLY A 1138 23.18 20.75 4.54
C GLY A 1138 23.16 19.30 4.04
N VAL A 1139 23.70 18.34 4.79
CA VAL A 1139 23.65 16.90 4.41
C VAL A 1139 22.23 16.35 4.31
N LEU A 1140 22.03 15.43 3.37
CA LEU A 1140 20.75 14.77 3.13
C LEU A 1140 20.49 13.68 4.17
N GLN A 1141 19.24 13.21 4.22
CA GLN A 1141 18.83 12.12 5.13
C GLN A 1141 19.62 10.82 4.89
N GLY A 1142 20.08 10.56 3.67
CA GLY A 1142 20.96 9.43 3.36
C GLY A 1142 22.32 9.51 4.07
N ASP A 1143 22.85 10.71 4.27
CA ASP A 1143 24.18 10.95 4.86
C ASP A 1143 24.16 11.12 6.38
N ARG A 1144 22.96 10.96 6.97
CA ARG A 1144 22.71 10.85 8.40
C ARG A 1144 22.28 9.45 8.84
N ILE A 1145 22.25 8.48 7.93
CA ILE A 1145 21.97 7.07 8.26
C ILE A 1145 23.10 6.14 7.82
N GLU A 1146 23.26 5.05 8.56
CA GLU A 1146 24.28 4.04 8.32
C GLU A 1146 23.85 2.65 8.84
N HIS A 1147 24.46 1.58 8.31
CA HIS A 1147 24.12 0.20 8.68
C HIS A 1147 24.54 -0.12 10.14
N PRO A 1148 23.75 -0.85 10.95
CA PRO A 1148 24.03 -1.00 12.38
C PRO A 1148 25.35 -1.70 12.72
N SER A 1149 25.83 -2.62 11.87
CA SER A 1149 27.17 -3.20 12.04
C SER A 1149 28.25 -2.14 11.82
N TYR A 1150 28.24 -1.46 10.67
CA TYR A 1150 29.22 -0.44 10.32
C TYR A 1150 29.32 0.68 11.39
N VAL A 1151 28.19 1.05 12.02
CA VAL A 1151 28.15 1.97 13.17
C VAL A 1151 28.90 1.43 14.39
N LYS A 1152 28.70 0.15 14.75
CA LYS A 1152 29.42 -0.53 15.83
C LYS A 1152 30.91 -0.68 15.48
N ASP A 1153 31.22 -1.14 14.27
CA ASP A 1153 32.56 -1.54 13.83
C ASP A 1153 33.49 -0.32 13.63
N ASN A 1154 32.93 0.85 13.30
CA ASN A 1154 33.65 2.12 13.13
C ASN A 1154 33.43 3.12 14.29
N GLY A 1155 32.74 2.72 15.37
CA GLY A 1155 32.51 3.55 16.56
C GLY A 1155 31.71 4.84 16.31
N LEU A 1156 30.77 4.84 15.36
CA LEU A 1156 30.05 6.05 14.95
C LEU A 1156 29.03 6.48 16.00
N GLN A 1157 29.00 7.79 16.32
CA GLN A 1157 28.07 8.34 17.32
C GLN A 1157 26.63 8.34 16.80
N VAL A 1158 25.71 7.77 17.59
CA VAL A 1158 24.27 7.72 17.30
C VAL A 1158 23.61 9.07 17.59
N ASP A 1159 22.71 9.51 16.69
CA ASP A 1159 21.92 10.72 16.84
C ASP A 1159 20.65 10.44 17.68
N TYR A 1160 20.81 10.35 19.01
CA TYR A 1160 19.70 10.14 19.95
C TYR A 1160 18.63 11.26 19.87
N ARG A 1161 19.01 12.48 19.47
CA ARG A 1161 18.09 13.60 19.31
C ARG A 1161 17.06 13.32 18.21
N PHE A 1162 17.50 12.76 17.07
CA PHE A 1162 16.59 12.34 16.00
C PHE A 1162 15.48 11.42 16.52
N TYR A 1163 15.82 10.45 17.38
CA TYR A 1163 14.85 9.52 17.94
C TYR A 1163 13.86 10.20 18.90
N ILE A 1164 14.34 11.13 19.73
CA ILE A 1164 13.46 11.91 20.61
C ILE A 1164 12.49 12.77 19.78
N GLU A 1165 13.01 13.63 18.90
CA GLU A 1165 12.20 14.64 18.20
C GLU A 1165 11.31 14.06 17.09
N HIS A 1166 11.79 13.09 16.31
CA HIS A 1166 11.10 12.61 15.11
C HIS A 1166 10.40 11.25 15.27
N GLN A 1167 10.82 10.42 16.22
CA GLN A 1167 10.29 9.06 16.41
C GLN A 1167 9.41 8.94 17.67
N ILE A 1168 9.85 9.45 18.82
CA ILE A 1168 9.16 9.29 20.12
C ILE A 1168 8.16 10.43 20.39
N MET A 1169 8.58 11.69 20.25
CA MET A 1169 7.78 12.85 20.68
C MET A 1169 6.43 12.94 19.97
N LYS A 1170 6.41 12.82 18.63
CA LYS A 1170 5.18 12.94 17.81
C LYS A 1170 4.03 12.01 18.22
N PRO A 1171 4.20 10.66 18.31
CA PRO A 1171 3.11 9.80 18.76
C PRO A 1171 2.75 10.06 20.23
N VAL A 1172 3.74 10.33 21.10
CA VAL A 1172 3.52 10.54 22.54
C VAL A 1172 2.68 11.79 22.82
N ILE A 1173 2.95 12.93 22.16
CA ILE A 1173 2.14 14.14 22.34
C ILE A 1173 0.71 13.99 21.79
N GLN A 1174 0.51 13.26 20.68
CA GLN A 1174 -0.83 12.95 20.16
C GLN A 1174 -1.70 12.16 21.15
N LEU A 1175 -1.08 11.30 21.97
CA LEU A 1175 -1.76 10.57 23.03
C LEU A 1175 -2.06 11.46 24.23
N TYR A 1176 -1.05 12.13 24.80
CA TYR A 1176 -1.24 12.97 25.99
C TYR A 1176 -2.09 14.22 25.74
N ALA A 1177 -2.16 14.72 24.50
CA ALA A 1177 -3.08 15.80 24.13
C ALA A 1177 -4.56 15.44 24.38
N ILE A 1178 -4.92 14.15 24.47
CA ILE A 1178 -6.29 13.72 24.80
C ILE A 1178 -6.57 13.88 26.31
N VAL A 1179 -5.55 13.76 27.17
CA VAL A 1179 -5.65 13.81 28.65
C VAL A 1179 -4.84 14.97 29.26
N LEU A 1180 -4.63 16.05 28.49
CA LEU A 1180 -3.77 17.18 28.85
C LEU A 1180 -4.11 17.80 30.22
N GLU A 1181 -5.39 17.87 30.55
CA GLU A 1181 -5.92 18.38 31.82
C GLU A 1181 -5.42 17.61 33.06
N GLN A 1182 -4.90 16.38 32.87
CA GLN A 1182 -4.37 15.52 33.94
C GLN A 1182 -2.84 15.62 34.08
N LEU A 1183 -2.16 16.43 33.26
CA LEU A 1183 -0.70 16.57 33.32
C LEU A 1183 -0.27 17.52 34.44
N ALA A 1184 0.67 17.08 35.28
CA ALA A 1184 1.28 17.91 36.32
C ALA A 1184 1.95 19.16 35.72
N GLY A 1185 1.54 20.34 36.15
CA GLY A 1185 1.97 21.64 35.63
C GLY A 1185 0.97 22.30 34.66
N TYR A 1186 -0.07 21.59 34.22
CA TYR A 1186 -1.19 22.19 33.49
C TYR A 1186 -1.94 23.19 34.39
N ASN A 1187 -2.11 24.43 33.91
CA ASN A 1187 -2.57 25.56 34.74
C ASN A 1187 -3.71 26.39 34.10
N LYS A 1188 -4.43 25.82 33.13
CA LYS A 1188 -5.54 26.50 32.43
C LYS A 1188 -6.89 26.06 33.02
N PRO A 1189 -7.92 26.94 33.09
CA PRO A 1189 -9.22 26.58 33.65
C PRO A 1189 -9.93 25.49 32.82
N ALA A 1190 -10.88 24.78 33.43
CA ALA A 1190 -11.55 23.62 32.81
C ALA A 1190 -12.29 23.95 31.50
N ASN A 1191 -12.79 25.18 31.34
CA ASN A 1191 -13.42 25.64 30.11
C ASN A 1191 -12.42 26.25 29.10
N TYR A 1192 -11.12 26.30 29.40
CA TYR A 1192 -10.11 26.98 28.57
C TYR A 1192 -10.11 26.48 27.13
N TRP A 1193 -10.08 25.17 26.89
CA TRP A 1193 -10.05 24.66 25.52
C TRP A 1193 -11.37 24.85 24.78
N VAL A 1194 -12.52 24.87 25.46
CA VAL A 1194 -13.82 25.21 24.84
C VAL A 1194 -13.92 26.71 24.54
N ALA A 1195 -13.38 27.56 25.41
CA ALA A 1195 -13.27 29.00 25.18
C ALA A 1195 -12.26 29.31 24.06
N LYS A 1196 -11.13 28.60 24.02
CA LYS A 1196 -10.08 28.72 22.99
C LYS A 1196 -10.53 28.13 21.66
N GLU A 1197 -11.32 27.07 21.66
CA GLU A 1197 -12.02 26.54 20.49
C GLU A 1197 -13.06 27.56 19.99
N LYS A 1198 -13.84 28.20 20.87
CA LYS A 1198 -14.80 29.25 20.50
C LYS A 1198 -14.14 30.55 20.04
N GLU A 1199 -12.95 30.87 20.56
CA GLU A 1199 -12.10 31.98 20.12
C GLU A 1199 -11.44 31.67 18.77
N LEU A 1200 -10.82 30.49 18.63
CA LEU A 1200 -10.25 30.03 17.37
C LEU A 1200 -11.34 29.77 16.32
N ARG A 1201 -12.57 29.44 16.69
CA ARG A 1201 -13.76 29.45 15.81
C ARG A 1201 -14.28 30.86 15.55
N LYS A 1202 -13.71 31.91 16.15
CA LYS A 1202 -13.91 33.31 15.72
C LYS A 1202 -12.74 33.83 14.87
N THR A 1203 -11.52 33.35 15.12
CA THR A 1203 -10.29 33.62 14.34
C THR A 1203 -10.11 32.69 13.14
N TYR A 1204 -10.93 31.65 13.09
CA TYR A 1204 -11.31 30.79 11.99
C TYR A 1204 -12.85 30.83 11.95
N GLY A 1205 -13.39 32.05 11.88
CA GLY A 1205 -14.78 32.45 12.10
C GLY A 1205 -15.84 31.42 11.74
N GLY A 1206 -16.80 31.17 12.64
CA GLY A 1206 -18.01 30.32 12.56
C GLY A 1206 -17.88 28.88 12.08
N ASP A 1207 -16.78 28.54 11.45
CA ASP A 1207 -16.49 27.32 10.74
C ASP A 1207 -16.37 26.14 11.72
N VAL A 1208 -16.53 24.89 11.28
CA VAL A 1208 -16.53 23.72 12.17
C VAL A 1208 -15.83 22.43 11.64
N ALA A 1209 -14.58 22.53 11.08
CA ALA A 1209 -13.49 21.48 11.12
C ALA A 1209 -12.11 21.78 11.87
N LYS A 1210 -11.07 22.38 11.28
CA LYS A 1210 -9.73 22.71 11.90
C LYS A 1210 -9.62 23.41 13.25
N ALA A 1211 -10.54 24.21 13.82
CA ALA A 1211 -10.28 24.79 15.16
C ALA A 1211 -10.06 23.67 16.20
N ARG A 1212 -10.56 22.46 15.95
CA ARG A 1212 -10.24 21.25 16.69
C ARG A 1212 -8.87 20.69 16.33
N GLU A 1213 -8.41 20.76 15.08
CA GLU A 1213 -7.00 20.56 14.70
C GLU A 1213 -6.07 21.58 15.38
N LYS A 1214 -6.39 22.87 15.39
CA LYS A 1214 -5.53 23.88 16.01
C LYS A 1214 -5.56 23.79 17.52
N VAL A 1215 -6.70 23.48 18.12
CA VAL A 1215 -6.79 23.11 19.54
C VAL A 1215 -6.01 21.82 19.79
N ALA A 1216 -6.10 20.78 18.95
CA ALA A 1216 -5.30 19.56 19.08
C ALA A 1216 -3.80 19.85 18.97
N ALA A 1217 -3.35 20.60 17.97
CA ALA A 1217 -1.96 21.01 17.80
C ALA A 1217 -1.45 21.92 18.93
N LEU A 1218 -2.31 22.79 19.50
CA LEU A 1218 -1.98 23.57 20.69
C LEU A 1218 -1.96 22.72 21.97
N ARG A 1219 -2.79 21.67 22.06
CA ARG A 1219 -2.77 20.68 23.15
C ARG A 1219 -1.54 19.78 23.05
N GLU A 1220 -1.16 19.37 21.84
CA GLU A 1220 0.09 18.68 21.52
C GLU A 1220 1.30 19.56 21.85
N GLN A 1221 1.26 20.87 21.53
CA GLN A 1221 2.32 21.81 21.89
C GLN A 1221 2.41 22.05 23.41
N GLU A 1222 1.28 22.17 24.13
CA GLU A 1222 1.29 22.33 25.59
C GLU A 1222 1.74 21.01 26.27
N ALA A 1223 1.36 19.84 25.73
CA ALA A 1223 1.90 18.55 26.14
C ALA A 1223 3.41 18.46 25.87
N GLN A 1224 3.91 18.98 24.74
CA GLN A 1224 5.35 19.04 24.45
C GLN A 1224 6.09 19.85 25.53
N LYS A 1225 5.60 21.04 25.90
CA LYS A 1225 6.21 21.87 26.96
C LYS A 1225 6.28 21.15 28.31
N LEU A 1226 5.20 20.46 28.69
CA LEU A 1226 5.09 19.77 29.98
C LEU A 1226 5.90 18.47 30.06
N LEU A 1227 6.27 17.88 28.91
CA LEU A 1227 6.86 16.54 28.83
C LEU A 1227 8.30 16.51 28.26
N PHE A 1228 8.62 17.35 27.27
CA PHE A 1228 9.84 17.25 26.46
C PHE A 1228 10.77 18.48 26.54
N ASP A 1229 10.26 19.71 26.63
CA ASP A 1229 11.10 20.92 26.45
C ASP A 1229 12.31 20.97 27.40
N ARG A 1230 12.19 20.48 28.65
CA ARG A 1230 13.33 20.36 29.57
C ARG A 1230 14.44 19.46 29.02
N VAL A 1231 14.09 18.30 28.46
CA VAL A 1231 15.05 17.34 27.89
C VAL A 1231 15.72 17.92 26.65
N LEU A 1232 14.98 18.69 25.84
CA LEU A 1232 15.53 19.40 24.68
C LEU A 1232 16.51 20.51 25.11
N ILE A 1233 16.22 21.25 26.19
CA ILE A 1233 17.13 22.25 26.77
C ILE A 1233 18.39 21.60 27.37
N ASP A 1234 18.25 20.47 28.06
CA ASP A 1234 19.40 19.71 28.60
C ASP A 1234 20.33 19.25 27.45
N LEU A 1235 19.77 18.72 26.35
CA LEU A 1235 20.50 18.35 25.13
C LEU A 1235 21.14 19.57 24.42
N ASP A 1236 20.43 20.69 24.31
CA ASP A 1236 20.94 21.94 23.72
C ASP A 1236 22.09 22.56 24.50
N THR A 1237 22.20 22.26 25.80
CA THR A 1237 23.27 22.74 26.69
C THR A 1237 24.53 21.90 26.50
N GLU A 1238 24.40 20.58 26.47
CA GLU A 1238 25.52 19.65 26.28
C GLU A 1238 26.13 19.76 24.88
N ASN A 1239 25.32 19.90 23.83
CA ASN A 1239 25.82 20.13 22.46
C ASN A 1239 26.58 21.46 22.27
N LYS A 1240 26.50 22.39 23.22
CA LYS A 1240 27.27 23.65 23.22
C LYS A 1240 28.56 23.57 24.06
N GLY A 1241 28.89 22.40 24.60
CA GLY A 1241 30.03 22.22 25.50
C GLY A 1241 29.88 22.95 26.85
N GLN A 1242 28.67 23.37 27.21
CA GLN A 1242 28.40 24.11 28.44
C GLN A 1242 28.05 23.14 29.56
N ASN A 1243 28.70 23.30 30.72
CA ASN A 1243 28.37 22.50 31.90
C ASN A 1243 26.94 22.83 32.38
N LYS A 1244 26.09 21.80 32.49
CA LYS A 1244 24.74 21.90 33.07
C LYS A 1244 24.80 22.69 34.39
N ILE A 1245 23.99 23.74 34.53
CA ILE A 1245 24.03 24.63 35.70
C ILE A 1245 23.75 23.88 37.02
N THR A 1246 23.01 22.76 36.95
CA THR A 1246 22.79 21.82 38.04
C THR A 1246 24.07 21.14 38.54
N LYS A 1247 25.05 20.85 37.69
CA LYS A 1247 26.40 20.39 38.11
C LYS A 1247 27.18 21.50 38.85
N PHE A 1248 26.85 22.77 38.62
CA PHE A 1248 27.46 23.90 39.32
C PHE A 1248 26.95 24.00 40.77
N PHE A 1249 25.64 23.82 40.98
CA PHE A 1249 25.02 23.84 42.31
C PHE A 1249 25.15 22.53 43.10
N ALA A 1250 25.33 21.38 42.44
CA ALA A 1250 25.54 20.08 43.09
C ALA A 1250 26.86 19.98 43.90
N ARG A 1251 27.72 21.00 43.85
CA ARG A 1251 28.98 21.06 44.62
C ARG A 1251 28.88 21.79 45.96
N THR A 1252 27.70 22.28 46.34
CA THR A 1252 27.52 23.13 47.53
C THR A 1252 26.74 22.46 48.68
N SER A 1253 26.53 21.13 48.62
CA SER A 1253 25.87 20.34 49.67
C SER A 1253 26.79 19.26 50.25
N GLN A 1254 27.92 19.69 50.81
CA GLN A 1254 28.79 18.88 51.69
C GLN A 1254 29.20 19.68 52.94
N THR A 1255 28.24 19.81 53.85
CA THR A 1255 28.41 20.00 55.31
C THR A 1255 27.22 19.34 55.97
#